data_AF-A0A7X2S7T3-F1
#
_entry.id   AF-A0A7X2S7T3-F1
#
_cell.length_a   1.000
_cell.length_b   1.000
_cell.length_c   1.000
_cell.angle_alpha   90.00
_cell.angle_beta   90.00
_cell.angle_gamma   90.00
#
_symmetry.space_group_name_H-M   'P 1'
#
loop_
_entity.id
_entity.type
_entity.pdbx_description
1 polymer ?
#
loop_
_entity_poly.entity_id
_entity_poly.type
_entity_poly.pdbx_seq_one_letter_code
_entity_poly.pdbx_strand_id
1 'polypeptide(L)'
;MKNNENSNEVLSTEMLRARIAKLEYDIPKDPSELELKEFQEKIRQIYIEETGSPPPINITIYHSGSKEYSEDKDTGFDGTVIHFFDPEKGINQSYTITRGSEMGEDSGTGEPLDWLYNTFGIYTGRNREQYEAASSFQNKVNNEIERKIAKEIEIKKTNGQSYKDLELSRFGIGHSLGGNLIQMLQLQEGHFKEVYAFNDAPPSAYQLAYIDQEFWFELSDYFSIPENNFDEIYTIPSADLEKFATDYYKERGKNIHHTTSADEILYAISNFRGFLFFGDRNIIETNPEFDGLKGVLDNVSDEDLAVIQKKLAEIAPYYEKGGIDGIVFGVTGYDKKFWDDSIETLKDLDLTTLNPVERAENAITVAKTISSMKDHVGLMINRVTSLKDELPALLSIVGTVSAEEREEIESVIDGMVDNLETMKGAIENIGDVATLEKLRDGDLSGFLKQVEMLMNTSDIIKTEFSEFKAGFGSIKTILEELMDKFGMATEAHLLDAVISALSIDGFSYKGDDMYKAKMVNGKPVIINLSSALRLFKEGLTIYEEKESILKQVKEAYQREYAEDYSHRKGTLMKEIARTELDFSWAQSRLGYSPTAYKVTKIDVQESIYPIPPANTATFQELFHYHENEQEAGVKQIHKIKSSVEDFFKEDKKIAQMFKLI
;
A
#
# COMPACT_ATOMS: atom_id res chain seq x y z
N MET A 1 -16.81 -6.73 23.72
CA MET A 1 -16.35 -5.36 23.39
C MET A 1 -17.05 -4.35 24.29
N LYS A 2 -16.30 -3.64 25.13
CA LYS A 2 -16.82 -2.43 25.78
C LYS A 2 -16.84 -1.35 24.69
N ASN A 3 -18.03 -0.99 24.18
CA ASN A 3 -18.18 0.27 23.47
C ASN A 3 -17.71 1.36 24.43
N ASN A 4 -16.57 1.97 24.14
CA ASN A 4 -16.12 3.14 24.88
C ASN A 4 -16.94 4.32 24.35
N GLU A 5 -18.22 4.39 24.74
CA GLU A 5 -19.18 5.48 24.41
C GLU A 5 -18.74 6.86 24.97
N ASN A 6 -17.50 6.98 25.47
CA ASN A 6 -16.95 8.17 26.10
C ASN A 6 -15.75 8.81 25.38
N SER A 7 -15.29 8.29 24.23
CA SER A 7 -14.28 9.03 23.45
C SER A 7 -14.97 10.02 22.51
N ASN A 8 -14.63 11.31 22.61
CA ASN A 8 -15.04 12.34 21.64
C ASN A 8 -14.32 12.19 20.27
N GLU A 9 -13.81 11.00 19.95
CA GLU A 9 -13.02 10.73 18.76
C GLU A 9 -13.91 10.48 17.55
N VAL A 10 -13.52 11.00 16.39
CA VAL A 10 -14.22 10.70 15.14
C VAL A 10 -14.04 9.23 14.78
N LEU A 11 -12.80 8.73 14.83
CA LEU A 11 -12.48 7.33 14.56
C LEU A 11 -12.49 6.52 15.88
N SER A 12 -13.69 6.31 16.43
CA SER A 12 -13.90 5.86 17.81
C SER A 12 -13.78 4.35 18.04
N THR A 13 -13.78 3.53 17.00
CA THR A 13 -13.70 2.07 17.12
C THR A 13 -12.44 1.51 16.45
N GLU A 14 -11.93 0.39 16.98
CA GLU A 14 -10.80 -0.34 16.38
C GLU A 14 -11.10 -0.74 14.94
N MET A 15 -12.30 -1.26 14.66
CA MET A 15 -12.74 -1.62 13.30
C MET A 15 -12.64 -0.43 12.33
N LEU A 16 -13.13 0.75 12.73
CA LEU A 16 -13.11 1.94 11.87
C LEU A 16 -11.67 2.39 11.59
N ARG A 17 -10.80 2.34 12.61
CA ARG A 17 -9.36 2.66 12.46
C ARG A 17 -8.64 1.65 11.58
N ALA A 18 -8.87 0.35 11.78
CA ALA A 18 -8.24 -0.72 10.99
C ALA A 18 -8.67 -0.65 9.52
N ARG A 19 -9.96 -0.44 9.22
CA ARG A 19 -10.44 -0.28 7.83
C ARG A 19 -9.87 0.96 7.15
N ILE A 20 -9.73 2.08 7.87
CA ILE A 20 -9.13 3.31 7.31
C ILE A 20 -7.61 3.16 7.13
N ALA A 21 -6.91 2.51 8.07
CA ALA A 21 -5.49 2.20 7.93
C ALA A 21 -5.24 1.29 6.72
N LYS A 22 -6.10 0.28 6.51
CA LYS A 22 -6.01 -0.59 5.34
C LYS A 22 -6.24 0.19 4.04
N LEU A 23 -7.24 1.07 4.04
CA LEU A 23 -7.56 1.87 2.86
C LEU A 23 -6.39 2.76 2.41
N GLU A 24 -5.50 3.16 3.33
CA GLU A 24 -4.33 3.98 3.02
C GLU A 24 -3.37 3.27 2.06
N TYR A 25 -3.30 1.93 2.10
CA TYR A 25 -2.50 1.13 1.17
C TYR A 25 -2.96 1.22 -0.29
N ASP A 26 -4.21 1.62 -0.54
CA ASP A 26 -4.74 1.82 -1.91
C ASP A 26 -4.25 3.14 -2.52
N ILE A 27 -3.68 4.06 -1.74
CA ILE A 27 -3.18 5.33 -2.26
C ILE A 27 -1.84 5.11 -2.97
N PRO A 28 -1.69 5.56 -4.23
CA PRO A 28 -0.40 5.49 -4.91
C PRO A 28 0.58 6.52 -4.33
N LYS A 29 1.89 6.24 -4.47
CA LYS A 29 2.97 7.07 -3.91
C LYS A 29 2.96 8.53 -4.40
N ASP A 30 2.51 8.83 -5.61
CA ASP A 30 2.32 10.20 -6.12
C ASP A 30 0.84 10.40 -6.54
N PRO A 31 -0.06 10.63 -5.58
CA PRO A 31 -1.49 10.63 -5.85
C PRO A 31 -1.93 11.95 -6.49
N SER A 32 -2.78 11.84 -7.50
CA SER A 32 -3.52 12.95 -8.08
C SER A 32 -4.60 13.47 -7.13
N GLU A 33 -5.07 14.70 -7.37
CA GLU A 33 -6.21 15.25 -6.63
C GLU A 33 -7.50 14.41 -6.77
N LEU A 34 -7.63 13.65 -7.87
CA LEU A 34 -8.78 12.77 -8.07
C LEU A 34 -8.71 11.56 -7.14
N GLU A 35 -7.55 10.90 -7.05
CA GLU A 35 -7.33 9.75 -6.17
C GLU A 35 -7.52 10.12 -4.69
N LEU A 36 -7.02 11.30 -4.26
CA LEU A 36 -7.26 11.79 -2.91
C LEU A 36 -8.75 12.08 -2.62
N LYS A 37 -9.52 12.54 -3.63
CA LYS A 37 -10.97 12.72 -3.50
C LYS A 37 -11.70 11.38 -3.42
N GLU A 38 -11.30 10.39 -4.20
CA GLU A 38 -11.85 9.03 -4.13
C GLU A 38 -11.58 8.40 -2.76
N PHE A 39 -10.35 8.54 -2.23
CA PHE A 39 -10.00 8.13 -0.88
C PHE A 39 -10.87 8.82 0.18
N GLN A 40 -11.07 10.14 0.06
CA GLN A 40 -11.97 10.89 0.96
C GLN A 40 -13.41 10.35 0.93
N GLU A 41 -13.94 10.03 -0.25
CA GLU A 41 -15.30 9.47 -0.38
C GLU A 41 -15.40 8.05 0.18
N LYS A 42 -14.36 7.23 0.00
CA LYS A 42 -14.28 5.90 0.63
C LYS A 42 -14.25 6.01 2.16
N ILE A 43 -13.54 6.98 2.75
CA ILE A 43 -13.59 7.25 4.20
C ILE A 43 -15.02 7.57 4.65
N ARG A 44 -15.74 8.42 3.92
CA ARG A 44 -17.16 8.73 4.23
C ARG A 44 -18.02 7.47 4.20
N GLN A 45 -17.82 6.62 3.19
CA GLN A 45 -18.54 5.36 3.07
C GLN A 45 -18.25 4.44 4.26
N ILE A 46 -16.99 4.17 4.58
CA ILE A 46 -16.58 3.31 5.72
C ILE A 46 -17.17 3.87 7.02
N TYR A 47 -17.12 5.19 7.22
CA TYR A 47 -17.71 5.81 8.41
C TYR A 47 -19.20 5.50 8.54
N ILE A 48 -19.99 5.63 7.46
CA ILE A 48 -21.43 5.33 7.48
C ILE A 48 -21.69 3.84 7.69
N GLU A 49 -20.92 2.98 7.03
CA GLU A 49 -21.02 1.52 7.17
C GLU A 49 -20.75 1.07 8.62
N GLU A 50 -19.75 1.64 9.28
CA GLU A 50 -19.36 1.24 10.63
C GLU A 50 -20.21 1.90 11.72
N THR A 51 -20.60 3.17 11.55
CA THR A 51 -21.30 3.93 12.59
C THR A 51 -22.81 4.03 12.39
N GLY A 52 -23.32 3.79 11.17
CA GLY A 52 -24.71 4.10 10.81
C GLY A 52 -25.07 5.59 10.94
N SER A 53 -24.07 6.48 10.99
CA SER A 53 -24.19 7.92 11.25
C SER A 53 -23.42 8.74 10.20
N PRO A 54 -23.81 10.01 9.93
CA PRO A 54 -23.10 10.83 8.96
C PRO A 54 -21.71 11.22 9.50
N PRO A 55 -20.65 11.20 8.66
CA PRO A 55 -19.33 11.67 9.06
C PRO A 55 -19.32 13.18 9.34
N PRO A 56 -18.24 13.72 9.93
CA PRO A 56 -18.00 15.15 9.96
C PRO A 56 -18.11 15.80 8.57
N ILE A 57 -18.60 17.05 8.55
CA ILE A 57 -18.91 17.74 7.29
C ILE A 57 -17.65 17.93 6.45
N ASN A 58 -16.58 18.45 7.05
CA ASN A 58 -15.32 18.68 6.34
C ASN A 58 -14.32 17.57 6.68
N ILE A 59 -13.85 16.91 5.62
CA ILE A 59 -12.74 15.95 5.65
C ILE A 59 -11.73 16.49 4.66
N THR A 60 -10.48 16.66 5.09
CA THR A 60 -9.37 17.06 4.21
C THR A 60 -8.26 16.03 4.32
N ILE A 61 -7.72 15.62 3.17
CA ILE A 61 -6.68 14.61 3.07
C ILE A 61 -5.38 15.30 2.68
N TYR A 62 -4.32 14.98 3.42
CA TYR A 62 -2.96 15.41 3.15
C TYR A 62 -2.11 14.16 2.98
N HIS A 63 -1.30 14.08 1.92
CA HIS A 63 -0.48 12.90 1.63
C HIS A 63 0.98 13.31 1.43
N SER A 64 1.92 12.54 1.98
CA SER A 64 3.35 12.85 1.92
C SER A 64 3.88 12.90 0.48
N GLY A 65 3.35 12.04 -0.39
CA GLY A 65 3.67 11.99 -1.81
C GLY A 65 3.11 13.12 -2.67
N SER A 66 2.15 13.92 -2.17
CA SER A 66 1.64 15.04 -2.94
C SER A 66 2.71 16.10 -3.15
N LYS A 67 2.70 16.78 -4.31
CA LYS A 67 3.68 17.82 -4.68
C LYS A 67 3.98 18.89 -3.62
N GLU A 68 3.02 19.20 -2.74
CA GLU A 68 3.18 20.19 -1.67
C GLU A 68 4.03 19.67 -0.49
N TYR A 69 4.11 18.35 -0.33
CA TYR A 69 4.74 17.67 0.81
C TYR A 69 5.88 16.73 0.40
N SER A 70 5.96 16.36 -0.87
CA SER A 70 6.99 15.48 -1.42
C SER A 70 8.39 16.06 -1.18
N GLU A 71 9.32 15.23 -0.72
CA GLU A 71 10.72 15.61 -0.55
C GLU A 71 11.52 15.29 -1.82
N ASP A 72 12.58 16.07 -2.11
CA ASP A 72 13.43 15.87 -3.30
C ASP A 72 14.21 14.54 -3.26
N LYS A 73 14.41 13.99 -2.05
CA LYS A 73 15.05 12.70 -1.82
C LYS A 73 13.97 11.69 -1.41
N ASP A 74 13.95 10.55 -2.07
CA ASP A 74 13.11 9.42 -1.67
C ASP A 74 13.66 8.81 -0.37
N THR A 75 12.96 9.04 0.74
CA THR A 75 13.30 8.50 2.07
C THR A 75 12.60 7.17 2.36
N GLY A 76 11.75 6.71 1.43
CA GLY A 76 10.88 5.54 1.63
C GLY A 76 9.69 5.79 2.57
N PHE A 77 9.51 7.00 3.11
CA PHE A 77 8.35 7.33 3.94
C PHE A 77 7.10 7.55 3.08
N ASP A 78 6.01 6.88 3.45
CA ASP A 78 4.67 7.11 2.91
C ASP A 78 3.66 7.26 4.06
N GLY A 79 2.68 8.14 3.88
CA GLY A 79 1.72 8.42 4.93
C GLY A 79 0.75 9.54 4.64
N THR A 80 -0.35 9.50 5.39
CA THR A 80 -1.53 10.35 5.19
C THR A 80 -1.94 11.02 6.49
N VAL A 81 -2.28 12.31 6.45
CA VAL A 81 -3.00 12.98 7.54
C VAL A 81 -4.43 13.26 7.11
N ILE A 82 -5.40 12.74 7.88
CA ILE A 82 -6.83 13.01 7.69
C ILE A 82 -7.25 14.06 8.70
N HIS A 83 -7.72 15.22 8.23
CA HIS A 83 -8.27 16.27 9.07
C HIS A 83 -9.80 16.26 9.04
N PHE A 84 -10.42 16.03 10.19
CA PHE A 84 -11.86 16.17 10.40
C PHE A 84 -12.16 17.50 11.08
N PHE A 85 -13.03 18.29 10.46
CA PHE A 85 -13.44 19.59 10.99
C PHE A 85 -14.95 19.77 10.93
N ASP A 86 -15.57 19.88 12.10
CA ASP A 86 -16.99 20.18 12.26
C ASP A 86 -17.17 21.12 13.48
N PRO A 87 -17.22 22.45 13.22
CA PRO A 87 -17.45 23.45 14.25
C PRO A 87 -18.62 23.20 15.19
N GLU A 88 -19.73 22.77 14.61
CA GLU A 88 -21.03 22.72 15.29
C GLU A 88 -21.04 21.55 16.27
N LYS A 89 -20.32 20.48 15.92
CA LYS A 89 -20.07 19.31 16.78
C LYS A 89 -18.81 19.46 17.64
N GLY A 90 -18.07 20.56 17.52
CA GLY A 90 -16.83 20.79 18.26
C GLY A 90 -15.68 19.87 17.87
N ILE A 91 -15.63 19.45 16.60
CA ILE A 91 -14.63 18.54 16.06
C ILE A 91 -13.53 19.34 15.37
N ASN A 92 -12.30 19.18 15.85
CA ASN A 92 -11.08 19.60 15.19
C ASN A 92 -10.01 18.54 15.48
N GLN A 93 -9.93 17.52 14.60
CA GLN A 93 -9.12 16.33 14.84
C GLN A 93 -8.29 15.98 13.63
N SER A 94 -7.00 15.74 13.80
CA SER A 94 -6.13 15.15 12.78
C SER A 94 -5.77 13.72 13.16
N TYR A 95 -5.77 12.84 12.16
CA TYR A 95 -5.31 11.45 12.28
C TYR A 95 -4.14 11.27 11.33
N THR A 96 -2.94 11.15 11.88
CA THR A 96 -1.73 10.79 11.13
C THR A 96 -1.69 9.28 10.99
N ILE A 97 -1.70 8.80 9.75
CA ILE A 97 -1.55 7.40 9.38
C ILE A 97 -0.18 7.27 8.73
N THR A 98 0.71 6.53 9.36
CA THR A 98 2.01 6.19 8.77
C THR A 98 1.90 4.80 8.16
N ARG A 99 2.20 4.71 6.86
CA ARG A 99 2.16 3.45 6.12
C ARG A 99 3.32 2.57 6.54
N GLY A 100 3.06 1.30 6.80
CA GLY A 100 4.10 0.28 6.94
C GLY A 100 4.26 -0.51 5.65
N SER A 101 5.27 -1.36 5.58
CA SER A 101 5.37 -2.32 4.48
C SER A 101 4.43 -3.52 4.69
N GLU A 102 3.66 -3.86 3.66
CA GLU A 102 2.84 -5.08 3.55
C GLU A 102 3.35 -5.99 2.43
N MET A 103 2.95 -7.26 2.42
CA MET A 103 3.25 -8.19 1.32
C MET A 103 2.78 -7.60 -0.02
N GLY A 104 3.70 -7.37 -0.95
CA GLY A 104 3.36 -6.96 -2.32
C GLY A 104 3.22 -5.46 -2.55
N GLU A 105 3.96 -4.61 -1.82
CA GLU A 105 4.21 -3.23 -2.25
C GLU A 105 4.61 -3.22 -3.74
N ASP A 106 4.07 -2.27 -4.53
CA ASP A 106 4.15 -2.20 -6.00
C ASP A 106 3.28 -3.20 -6.80
N SER A 107 2.01 -3.42 -6.44
CA SER A 107 1.09 -4.24 -7.25
C SER A 107 1.56 -5.70 -7.40
N GLY A 108 2.24 -6.23 -6.37
CA GLY A 108 2.77 -7.60 -6.38
C GLY A 108 4.17 -7.76 -6.97
N THR A 109 4.98 -6.68 -7.04
CA THR A 109 6.40 -6.78 -7.42
C THR A 109 7.40 -6.63 -6.27
N GLY A 110 7.01 -6.10 -5.11
CA GLY A 110 7.82 -6.04 -3.91
C GLY A 110 7.98 -7.40 -3.23
N GLU A 111 9.14 -7.65 -2.64
CA GLU A 111 9.45 -8.97 -2.09
C GLU A 111 8.75 -9.17 -0.74
N PRO A 112 8.07 -10.31 -0.50
CA PRO A 112 7.26 -10.58 0.69
C PRO A 112 8.01 -10.51 2.04
N LEU A 113 9.32 -10.31 2.03
CA LEU A 113 10.22 -10.32 3.18
C LEU A 113 10.71 -8.91 3.57
N ASP A 114 10.38 -7.87 2.80
CA ASP A 114 10.94 -6.52 2.99
C ASP A 114 10.54 -5.89 4.33
N TRP A 115 9.31 -6.13 4.79
CA TRP A 115 8.81 -5.66 6.08
C TRP A 115 9.48 -6.36 7.28
N LEU A 116 9.79 -7.66 7.15
CA LEU A 116 10.49 -8.43 8.18
C LEU A 116 11.96 -7.97 8.26
N TYR A 117 12.59 -7.70 7.11
CA TYR A 117 13.92 -7.10 7.08
C TYR A 117 13.92 -5.71 7.72
N ASN A 118 12.97 -4.83 7.41
CA ASN A 118 12.87 -3.51 8.02
C ASN A 118 12.73 -3.60 9.54
N THR A 119 12.01 -4.61 10.04
CA THR A 119 11.92 -4.91 11.47
C THR A 119 13.27 -5.35 12.05
N PHE A 120 14.09 -6.11 11.31
CA PHE A 120 15.46 -6.39 11.72
C PHE A 120 16.40 -5.16 11.62
N GLY A 121 16.10 -4.23 10.72
CA GLY A 121 16.72 -2.90 10.70
C GLY A 121 16.42 -2.08 11.96
N ILE A 122 15.19 -2.18 12.48
CA ILE A 122 14.80 -1.60 13.78
C ILE A 122 15.54 -2.32 14.93
N TYR A 123 15.56 -3.64 14.90
CA TYR A 123 16.25 -4.47 15.90
C TYR A 123 17.75 -4.13 16.00
N THR A 124 18.36 -3.65 14.90
CA THR A 124 19.77 -3.22 14.84
C THR A 124 19.96 -1.70 14.92
N GLY A 125 18.89 -0.90 15.02
CA GLY A 125 18.94 0.54 15.32
C GLY A 125 19.49 1.46 14.22
N ARG A 126 19.39 1.10 12.93
CA ARG A 126 20.09 1.84 11.85
C ARG A 126 19.21 2.72 10.93
N ASN A 127 17.90 2.84 11.18
CA ASN A 127 17.00 3.59 10.30
C ASN A 127 16.50 4.90 10.93
N ARG A 128 16.92 6.05 10.41
CA ARG A 128 16.53 7.42 10.85
C ARG A 128 15.78 8.23 9.80
N GLU A 129 15.99 7.95 8.51
CA GLU A 129 15.48 8.80 7.42
C GLU A 129 13.94 8.82 7.35
N GLN A 130 13.29 7.67 7.55
CA GLN A 130 11.82 7.60 7.56
C GLN A 130 11.21 8.36 8.75
N TYR A 131 11.85 8.32 9.92
CA TYR A 131 11.44 9.07 11.09
C TYR A 131 11.48 10.59 10.85
N GLU A 132 12.60 11.09 10.31
CA GLU A 132 12.75 12.52 10.04
C GLU A 132 11.74 13.02 8.99
N ALA A 133 11.51 12.23 7.93
CA ALA A 133 10.52 12.55 6.92
C ALA A 133 9.09 12.56 7.49
N ALA A 134 8.74 11.59 8.33
CA ALA A 134 7.43 11.52 8.98
C ALA A 134 7.19 12.69 9.94
N SER A 135 8.18 13.02 10.78
CA SER A 135 8.14 14.18 11.68
C SER A 135 8.00 15.48 10.89
N SER A 136 8.82 15.67 9.84
CA SER A 136 8.76 16.81 8.92
C SER A 136 7.38 16.98 8.30
N PHE A 137 6.82 15.91 7.73
CA PHE A 137 5.51 15.90 7.10
C PHE A 137 4.39 16.25 8.10
N GLN A 138 4.33 15.55 9.22
CA GLN A 138 3.34 15.79 10.27
C GLN A 138 3.38 17.24 10.75
N ASN A 139 4.57 17.76 11.04
CA ASN A 139 4.74 19.12 11.53
C ASN A 139 4.33 20.16 10.50
N LYS A 140 4.63 19.95 9.21
CA LYS A 140 4.16 20.83 8.11
C LYS A 140 2.64 20.87 8.04
N VAL A 141 2.00 19.69 8.02
CA VAL A 141 0.53 19.58 7.90
C VAL A 141 -0.18 20.15 9.12
N ASN A 142 0.25 19.80 10.34
CA ASN A 142 -0.37 20.32 11.56
C ASN A 142 -0.29 21.85 11.64
N ASN A 143 0.87 22.43 11.32
CA ASN A 143 1.03 23.88 11.26
C ASN A 143 0.11 24.52 10.20
N GLU A 144 -0.10 23.85 9.07
CA GLU A 144 -1.00 24.33 8.03
C GLU A 144 -2.47 24.31 8.49
N ILE A 145 -2.91 23.20 9.10
CA ILE A 145 -4.26 23.05 9.67
C ILE A 145 -4.51 24.16 10.70
N GLU A 146 -3.59 24.37 11.63
CA GLU A 146 -3.71 25.40 12.66
C GLU A 146 -3.81 26.81 12.07
N ARG A 147 -2.98 27.12 11.06
CA ARG A 147 -3.05 28.41 10.35
C ARG A 147 -4.39 28.60 9.64
N LYS A 148 -4.91 27.57 8.97
CA LYS A 148 -6.20 27.59 8.27
C LYS A 148 -7.34 27.85 9.26
N ILE A 149 -7.35 27.15 10.39
CA ILE A 149 -8.38 27.28 11.43
C ILE A 149 -8.31 28.65 12.11
N ALA A 150 -7.11 29.12 12.47
CA ALA A 150 -6.93 30.44 13.07
C ALA A 150 -7.51 31.55 12.18
N LYS A 151 -7.27 31.48 10.87
CA LYS A 151 -7.82 32.41 9.88
C LYS A 151 -9.35 32.30 9.76
N GLU A 152 -9.90 31.09 9.76
CA GLU A 152 -11.36 30.90 9.71
C GLU A 152 -12.05 31.46 10.96
N ILE A 153 -11.47 31.22 12.13
CA ILE A 153 -11.94 31.78 13.41
C ILE A 153 -11.89 33.31 13.38
N GLU A 154 -10.81 33.90 12.87
CA GLU A 154 -10.66 35.36 12.75
C GLU A 154 -11.75 35.98 11.85
N ILE A 155 -12.04 35.35 10.70
CA ILE A 155 -13.10 35.79 9.78
C ILE A 155 -14.47 35.74 10.47
N LYS A 156 -14.79 34.65 11.17
CA LYS A 156 -16.07 34.49 11.87
C LYS A 156 -16.22 35.45 13.05
N LYS A 157 -15.15 35.68 13.83
CA LYS A 157 -15.11 36.70 14.90
C LYS A 157 -15.37 38.10 14.33
N THR A 158 -14.77 38.44 13.18
CA THR A 158 -14.99 39.72 12.49
C THR A 158 -16.43 39.89 12.01
N ASN A 159 -17.11 38.79 11.67
CA ASN A 159 -18.52 38.78 11.27
C ASN A 159 -19.51 38.71 12.46
N GLY A 160 -19.05 38.89 13.69
CA GLY A 160 -19.90 38.94 14.89
C GLY A 160 -20.41 37.57 15.37
N GLN A 161 -19.84 36.47 14.86
CA GLN A 161 -20.17 35.12 15.30
C GLN A 161 -19.28 34.71 16.48
N SER A 162 -19.89 34.23 17.56
CA SER A 162 -19.15 33.62 18.68
C SER A 162 -18.77 32.19 18.31
N TYR A 163 -17.49 31.86 18.41
CA TYR A 163 -16.95 30.56 18.07
C TYR A 163 -16.17 30.01 19.26
N LYS A 164 -16.33 28.71 19.55
CA LYS A 164 -15.57 28.03 20.60
C LYS A 164 -14.15 27.86 20.09
N ASP A 165 -13.12 28.31 20.81
CA ASP A 165 -11.74 28.02 20.39
C ASP A 165 -11.56 26.49 20.41
N LEU A 166 -11.35 25.89 19.23
CA LEU A 166 -11.20 24.45 19.02
C LEU A 166 -9.72 24.14 18.77
N GLU A 167 -9.05 23.67 19.81
CA GLU A 167 -7.68 23.19 19.69
C GLU A 167 -7.63 21.92 18.83
N LEU A 168 -6.56 21.78 18.04
CA LEU A 168 -6.35 20.60 17.19
C LEU A 168 -5.98 19.40 18.06
N SER A 169 -6.87 18.41 18.16
CA SER A 169 -6.54 17.12 18.76
C SER A 169 -5.88 16.22 17.72
N ARG A 170 -4.71 15.69 18.02
CA ARG A 170 -3.92 14.86 17.09
C ARG A 170 -3.96 13.41 17.53
N PHE A 171 -4.15 12.50 16.59
CA PHE A 171 -4.17 11.05 16.83
C PHE A 171 -3.22 10.36 15.85
N GLY A 172 -2.58 9.28 16.30
CA GLY A 172 -1.72 8.45 15.46
C GLY A 172 -2.36 7.12 15.15
N ILE A 173 -2.17 6.63 13.92
CA ILE A 173 -2.53 5.28 13.50
C ILE A 173 -1.35 4.68 12.73
N GLY A 174 -1.00 3.43 13.00
CA GLY A 174 0.04 2.73 12.25
C GLY A 174 -0.19 1.23 12.21
N HIS A 175 0.32 0.60 11.16
CA HIS A 175 0.31 -0.85 10.98
C HIS A 175 1.72 -1.34 10.63
N SER A 176 2.14 -2.55 11.07
CA SER A 176 3.43 -3.13 10.68
C SER A 176 4.59 -2.16 11.02
N LEU A 177 5.47 -1.86 10.06
CA LEU A 177 6.52 -0.85 10.18
C LEU A 177 5.97 0.57 10.43
N GLY A 178 4.82 0.91 9.87
CA GLY A 178 4.14 2.18 10.15
C GLY A 178 3.72 2.26 11.61
N GLY A 179 3.40 1.12 12.23
CA GLY A 179 3.18 0.99 13.66
C GLY A 179 4.42 1.39 14.49
N ASN A 180 5.63 1.00 14.07
CA ASN A 180 6.88 1.47 14.69
C ASN A 180 7.01 2.99 14.56
N LEU A 181 6.82 3.51 13.34
CA LEU A 181 7.04 4.91 13.01
C LEU A 181 6.12 5.86 13.81
N ILE A 182 4.83 5.51 13.93
CA ILE A 182 3.89 6.33 14.71
C ILE A 182 4.20 6.29 16.21
N GLN A 183 4.70 5.16 16.73
CA GLN A 183 5.18 5.07 18.11
C GLN A 183 6.41 5.95 18.31
N MET A 184 7.38 5.89 17.40
CA MET A 184 8.58 6.73 17.45
C MET A 184 8.22 8.23 17.49
N LEU A 185 7.28 8.68 16.65
CA LEU A 185 6.77 10.05 16.69
C LEU A 185 6.17 10.42 18.04
N GLN A 186 5.41 9.52 18.66
CA GLN A 186 4.84 9.74 19.99
C GLN A 186 5.90 9.77 21.09
N LEU A 187 6.89 8.88 21.05
CA LEU A 187 7.96 8.80 22.04
C LEU A 187 8.91 10.00 21.96
N GLN A 188 9.12 10.55 20.77
CA GLN A 188 9.98 11.70 20.55
C GLN A 188 9.27 13.03 20.82
N GLU A 189 8.10 13.25 20.23
CA GLU A 189 7.45 14.56 20.24
C GLU A 189 6.32 14.67 21.28
N GLY A 190 5.69 13.55 21.66
CA GLY A 190 4.60 13.52 22.65
C GLY A 190 3.36 14.33 22.24
N HIS A 191 3.11 14.50 20.93
CA HIS A 191 2.08 15.38 20.41
C HIS A 191 0.73 14.72 20.14
N PHE A 192 0.64 13.39 20.18
CA PHE A 192 -0.62 12.69 19.99
C PHE A 192 -1.36 12.55 21.30
N LYS A 193 -2.68 12.72 21.21
CA LYS A 193 -3.59 12.42 22.30
C LYS A 193 -3.64 10.92 22.55
N GLU A 194 -3.87 10.14 21.49
CA GLU A 194 -3.81 8.67 21.50
C GLU A 194 -3.13 8.18 20.22
N VAL A 195 -2.42 7.06 20.32
CA VAL A 195 -1.81 6.34 19.19
C VAL A 195 -2.39 4.92 19.13
N TYR A 196 -2.77 4.49 17.94
CA TYR A 196 -3.35 3.17 17.68
C TYR A 196 -2.45 2.38 16.73
N ALA A 197 -1.90 1.28 17.19
CA ALA A 197 -0.97 0.45 16.45
C ALA A 197 -1.58 -0.94 16.20
N PHE A 198 -1.55 -1.40 14.95
CA PHE A 198 -2.05 -2.72 14.54
C PHE A 198 -0.88 -3.59 14.12
N ASN A 199 -0.76 -4.82 14.66
CA ASN A 199 0.33 -5.76 14.34
C ASN A 199 1.67 -5.02 14.12
N ASP A 200 2.04 -4.19 15.07
CA ASP A 200 3.10 -3.20 14.91
C ASP A 200 4.47 -3.77 15.23
N ALA A 201 5.49 -3.29 14.51
CA ALA A 201 6.87 -3.51 14.91
C ALA A 201 7.18 -2.66 16.15
N PRO A 202 7.57 -3.25 17.29
CA PRO A 202 7.91 -2.47 18.48
C PRO A 202 9.17 -1.63 18.24
N PRO A 203 9.29 -0.43 18.84
CA PRO A 203 10.53 0.32 18.86
C PRO A 203 11.60 -0.45 19.64
N SER A 204 12.86 -0.32 19.25
CA SER A 204 13.98 -0.86 20.02
C SER A 204 14.73 0.24 20.77
N ALA A 205 15.33 -0.10 21.91
CA ALA A 205 16.19 0.82 22.66
C ALA A 205 17.38 1.31 21.80
N TYR A 206 17.88 0.44 20.91
CA TYR A 206 18.93 0.76 19.95
C TYR A 206 18.46 1.81 18.93
N GLN A 207 17.27 1.64 18.35
CA GLN A 207 16.69 2.61 17.42
C GLN A 207 16.43 3.96 18.10
N LEU A 208 15.88 3.94 19.32
CA LEU A 208 15.63 5.16 20.10
C LEU A 208 16.94 5.89 20.43
N ALA A 209 18.00 5.17 20.83
CA ALA A 209 19.31 5.76 21.07
C ALA A 209 19.93 6.38 19.81
N TYR A 210 19.64 5.82 18.64
CA TYR A 210 20.16 6.36 17.38
C TYR A 210 19.42 7.62 16.92
N ILE A 211 18.10 7.68 17.15
CA ILE A 211 17.23 8.78 16.70
C ILE A 211 17.18 9.93 17.70
N ASP A 212 17.03 9.61 18.99
CA ASP A 212 16.89 10.59 20.08
C ASP A 212 18.25 10.91 20.69
N GLN A 213 18.78 12.07 20.30
CA GLN A 213 20.05 12.53 20.84
C GLN A 213 20.00 12.79 22.34
N GLU A 214 18.88 13.29 22.87
CA GLU A 214 18.76 13.56 24.32
C GLU A 214 18.78 12.26 25.11
N PHE A 215 18.06 11.24 24.63
CA PHE A 215 18.10 9.90 25.21
C PHE A 215 19.50 9.27 25.13
N TRP A 216 20.20 9.41 24.00
CA TRP A 216 21.58 8.90 23.87
C TRP A 216 22.53 9.53 24.87
N PHE A 217 22.43 10.85 25.10
CA PHE A 217 23.28 11.54 26.08
C PHE A 217 23.01 11.05 27.50
N GLU A 218 21.74 10.94 27.90
CA GLU A 218 21.34 10.44 29.23
C GLU A 218 21.77 8.98 29.43
N LEU A 219 21.61 8.13 28.40
CA LEU A 219 22.04 6.74 28.41
C LEU A 219 23.56 6.61 28.52
N SER A 220 24.30 7.41 27.74
CA SER A 220 25.77 7.39 27.72
C SER A 220 26.36 7.78 29.08
N ASP A 221 25.80 8.80 29.73
CA ASP A 221 26.19 9.22 31.08
C ASP A 221 25.88 8.11 32.11
N TYR A 222 24.66 7.54 32.06
CA TYR A 222 24.24 6.50 33.00
C TYR A 222 25.10 5.24 32.95
N PHE A 223 25.44 4.76 31.74
CA PHE A 223 26.25 3.56 31.55
C PHE A 223 27.76 3.82 31.39
N SER A 224 28.17 5.09 31.43
CA SER A 224 29.58 5.50 31.27
C SER A 224 30.21 5.02 29.96
N ILE A 225 29.45 5.03 28.86
CA ILE A 225 29.94 4.68 27.52
C ILE A 225 30.33 5.95 26.72
N PRO A 226 31.30 5.88 25.79
CA PRO A 226 31.71 7.02 24.97
C PRO A 226 30.60 7.51 24.03
N GLU A 227 30.20 8.77 24.15
CA GLU A 227 29.18 9.40 23.29
C GLU A 227 29.51 9.35 21.78
N ASN A 228 30.79 9.23 21.42
CA ASN A 228 31.29 9.19 20.05
C ASN A 228 31.43 7.76 19.48
N ASN A 229 31.07 6.72 20.24
CA ASN A 229 31.14 5.33 19.81
C ASN A 229 29.80 4.63 20.07
N PHE A 230 28.88 4.73 19.10
CA PHE A 230 27.55 4.13 19.21
C PHE A 230 27.59 2.61 19.44
N ASP A 231 28.57 1.90 18.87
CA ASP A 231 28.68 0.44 18.98
C ASP A 231 28.86 -0.06 20.43
N GLU A 232 29.25 0.81 21.36
CA GLU A 232 29.37 0.47 22.78
C GLU A 232 28.01 0.16 23.43
N ILE A 233 26.89 0.61 22.83
CA ILE A 233 25.54 0.27 23.30
C ILE A 233 25.29 -1.25 23.32
N TYR A 234 25.94 -2.00 22.43
CA TYR A 234 25.80 -3.47 22.35
C TYR A 234 26.52 -4.19 23.50
N THR A 235 27.36 -3.49 24.27
CA THR A 235 28.04 -4.04 25.45
C THR A 235 27.17 -3.99 26.71
N ILE A 236 26.10 -3.19 26.70
CA ILE A 236 25.17 -3.06 27.81
C ILE A 236 24.30 -4.33 27.88
N PRO A 237 24.12 -4.94 29.07
CA PRO A 237 23.18 -6.04 29.25
C PRO A 237 21.76 -5.62 28.81
N SER A 238 21.10 -6.44 27.98
CA SER A 238 19.81 -6.03 27.37
C SER A 238 18.76 -5.63 28.39
N ALA A 239 18.63 -6.40 29.47
CA ALA A 239 17.66 -6.12 30.53
C ALA A 239 17.88 -4.75 31.21
N ASP A 240 19.13 -4.31 31.35
CA ASP A 240 19.45 -2.99 31.93
C ASP A 240 19.13 -1.87 30.95
N LEU A 241 19.46 -2.07 29.67
CA LEU A 241 19.15 -1.14 28.59
C LEU A 241 17.63 -0.97 28.40
N GLU A 242 16.89 -2.07 28.35
CA GLU A 242 15.43 -2.10 28.24
C GLU A 242 14.79 -1.36 29.41
N LYS A 243 15.22 -1.66 30.64
CA LYS A 243 14.70 -0.99 31.83
C LYS A 243 14.94 0.52 31.78
N PHE A 244 16.16 0.95 31.42
CA PHE A 244 16.48 2.37 31.29
C PHE A 244 15.59 3.06 30.25
N ALA A 245 15.45 2.45 29.07
CA ALA A 245 14.63 2.99 27.99
C ALA A 245 13.14 3.03 28.36
N THR A 246 12.61 1.97 28.96
CA THR A 246 11.22 1.93 29.44
C THR A 246 10.95 3.02 30.47
N ASP A 247 11.85 3.21 31.44
CA ASP A 247 11.69 4.25 32.46
C ASP A 247 11.75 5.66 31.86
N TYR A 248 12.66 5.91 30.90
CA TYR A 248 12.80 7.20 30.22
C TYR A 248 11.55 7.59 29.43
N TYR A 249 10.99 6.65 28.66
CA TYR A 249 9.87 6.91 27.74
C TYR A 249 8.48 6.66 28.33
N LYS A 250 8.39 6.14 29.56
CA LYS A 250 7.14 5.69 30.20
C LYS A 250 5.97 6.68 30.09
N GLU A 251 6.21 7.95 30.37
CA GLU A 251 5.17 8.97 30.36
C GLU A 251 4.72 9.35 28.94
N ARG A 252 5.64 9.33 27.96
CA ARG A 252 5.33 9.64 26.56
C ARG A 252 4.61 8.46 25.88
N GLY A 253 4.96 7.23 26.27
CA GLY A 253 4.40 6.01 25.70
C GLY A 253 3.06 5.53 26.30
N LYS A 254 2.53 6.19 27.34
CA LYS A 254 1.34 5.69 28.07
C LYS A 254 0.02 5.71 27.28
N ASN A 255 -0.05 6.50 26.21
CA ASN A 255 -1.24 6.68 25.38
C ASN A 255 -1.13 5.90 24.05
N ILE A 256 -0.35 4.83 24.03
CA ILE A 256 -0.20 3.93 22.89
C ILE A 256 -1.07 2.70 23.13
N HIS A 257 -1.91 2.37 22.15
CA HIS A 257 -2.85 1.26 22.20
C HIS A 257 -2.55 0.30 21.06
N HIS A 258 -2.28 -0.95 21.41
CA HIS A 258 -1.92 -1.98 20.44
C HIS A 258 -3.09 -2.94 20.23
N THR A 259 -3.39 -3.27 18.99
CA THR A 259 -4.22 -4.42 18.62
C THR A 259 -3.34 -5.38 17.86
N THR A 260 -3.11 -6.56 18.44
CA THR A 260 -2.10 -7.50 17.93
C THR A 260 -2.71 -8.88 17.80
N SER A 261 -2.50 -9.52 16.66
CA SER A 261 -2.80 -10.93 16.51
C SER A 261 -1.89 -11.77 17.43
N ALA A 262 -2.45 -12.79 18.07
CA ALA A 262 -1.65 -13.78 18.78
C ALA A 262 -0.78 -14.62 17.82
N ASP A 263 -1.17 -14.64 16.54
CA ASP A 263 -0.69 -15.60 15.55
C ASP A 263 0.39 -14.99 14.65
N GLU A 264 0.59 -13.67 14.72
CA GLU A 264 1.51 -12.93 13.86
C GLU A 264 2.96 -12.92 14.39
N ILE A 265 3.91 -12.76 13.47
CA ILE A 265 5.35 -12.94 13.74
C ILE A 265 5.98 -11.79 14.54
N LEU A 266 5.58 -10.54 14.37
CA LEU A 266 6.06 -9.39 15.14
C LEU A 266 5.72 -9.54 16.63
N TYR A 267 4.53 -10.05 16.94
CA TYR A 267 4.17 -10.43 18.30
C TYR A 267 5.07 -11.55 18.81
N ALA A 268 5.39 -12.53 17.97
CA ALA A 268 6.27 -13.62 18.36
C ALA A 268 7.69 -13.12 18.70
N ILE A 269 8.23 -12.15 17.95
CA ILE A 269 9.56 -11.57 18.21
C ILE A 269 9.54 -10.38 19.17
N SER A 270 8.38 -9.97 19.69
CA SER A 270 8.24 -8.77 20.53
C SER A 270 9.03 -8.83 21.85
N ASN A 271 9.40 -10.03 22.29
CA ASN A 271 10.24 -10.28 23.47
C ASN A 271 11.74 -10.37 23.15
N PHE A 272 12.14 -10.21 21.88
CA PHE A 272 13.55 -10.24 21.53
C PHE A 272 14.27 -9.05 22.17
N ARG A 273 15.55 -9.26 22.49
CA ARG A 273 16.36 -8.33 23.25
C ARG A 273 16.31 -6.91 22.69
N GLY A 274 16.05 -5.94 23.55
CA GLY A 274 16.04 -4.52 23.22
C GLY A 274 14.76 -4.01 22.56
N PHE A 275 13.81 -4.85 22.16
CA PHE A 275 12.47 -4.35 21.81
C PHE A 275 11.74 -3.85 23.05
N LEU A 276 10.98 -2.77 22.87
CA LEU A 276 10.30 -2.09 23.94
C LEU A 276 8.80 -2.06 23.68
N PHE A 277 8.05 -2.15 24.77
CA PHE A 277 6.61 -2.07 24.75
C PHE A 277 6.13 -0.93 25.64
N PHE A 278 5.20 -0.12 25.13
CA PHE A 278 4.63 1.02 25.82
C PHE A 278 3.10 0.99 25.73
N GLY A 279 2.41 1.51 26.74
CA GLY A 279 0.94 1.58 26.75
C GLY A 279 0.26 0.24 27.02
N ASP A 280 -0.85 -0.04 26.33
CA ASP A 280 -1.66 -1.26 26.51
C ASP A 280 -1.83 -2.08 25.22
N ARG A 281 -2.04 -3.39 25.38
CA ARG A 281 -2.17 -4.33 24.25
C ARG A 281 -3.44 -5.16 24.39
N ASN A 282 -4.22 -5.14 23.32
CA ASN A 282 -5.35 -6.01 23.08
C ASN A 282 -4.89 -7.14 22.13
N ILE A 283 -4.93 -8.37 22.62
CA ILE A 283 -4.59 -9.56 21.83
C ILE A 283 -5.87 -10.11 21.19
N ILE A 284 -5.81 -10.35 19.89
CA ILE A 284 -6.90 -10.94 19.10
C ILE A 284 -6.45 -12.26 18.47
N GLU A 285 -7.40 -13.17 18.27
CA GLU A 285 -7.20 -14.44 17.59
C GLU A 285 -7.59 -14.25 16.12
N THR A 286 -6.66 -14.45 15.19
CA THR A 286 -6.90 -14.30 13.75
C THR A 286 -7.02 -15.63 13.03
N ASN A 287 -6.39 -16.68 13.55
CA ASN A 287 -6.42 -18.01 12.97
C ASN A 287 -6.55 -19.09 14.06
N PRO A 288 -7.79 -19.52 14.38
CA PRO A 288 -8.04 -20.52 15.42
C PRO A 288 -7.42 -21.91 15.18
N GLU A 289 -6.88 -22.18 13.99
CA GLU A 289 -6.18 -23.42 13.65
C GLU A 289 -4.66 -23.31 13.83
N PHE A 290 -4.14 -22.16 14.25
CA PHE A 290 -2.71 -21.88 14.36
C PHE A 290 -2.38 -21.16 15.69
N ASP A 291 -1.62 -21.83 16.56
CA ASP A 291 -1.26 -21.30 17.89
C ASP A 291 -0.20 -20.18 17.88
N GLY A 292 0.12 -19.62 16.70
CA GLY A 292 1.18 -18.64 16.50
C GLY A 292 2.60 -19.19 16.66
N LEU A 293 3.58 -18.29 16.52
CA LEU A 293 5.01 -18.62 16.69
C LEU A 293 5.56 -18.23 18.07
N LYS A 294 4.81 -17.48 18.86
CA LYS A 294 5.31 -16.88 20.10
C LYS A 294 5.85 -17.92 21.09
N GLY A 295 5.10 -19.00 21.33
CA GLY A 295 5.52 -20.06 22.26
C GLY A 295 6.81 -20.78 21.82
N VAL A 296 7.11 -20.76 20.53
CA VAL A 296 8.35 -21.31 19.95
C VAL A 296 9.50 -20.33 20.19
N LEU A 297 9.31 -19.06 19.83
CA LEU A 297 10.34 -18.02 19.89
C LEU A 297 10.71 -17.58 21.31
N ASP A 298 9.80 -17.68 22.28
CA ASP A 298 10.07 -17.34 23.68
C ASP A 298 11.12 -18.26 24.36
N ASN A 299 11.48 -19.40 23.73
CA ASN A 299 12.49 -20.32 24.27
C ASN A 299 13.92 -20.04 23.79
N VAL A 300 14.12 -19.04 22.93
CA VAL A 300 15.44 -18.67 22.41
C VAL A 300 16.25 -17.95 23.50
N SER A 301 17.51 -18.34 23.68
CA SER A 301 18.39 -17.70 24.68
C SER A 301 18.80 -16.28 24.25
N ASP A 302 19.07 -15.39 25.20
CA ASP A 302 19.58 -14.04 24.89
C ASP A 302 20.94 -14.12 24.17
N GLU A 303 21.77 -15.11 24.51
CA GLU A 303 23.03 -15.38 23.84
C GLU A 303 22.82 -15.71 22.34
N ASP A 304 21.85 -16.57 22.01
CA ASP A 304 21.52 -16.89 20.62
C ASP A 304 20.94 -15.66 19.90
N LEU A 305 20.04 -14.90 20.55
CA LEU A 305 19.50 -13.65 20.02
C LEU A 305 20.58 -12.61 19.72
N ALA A 306 21.65 -12.57 20.52
CA ALA A 306 22.80 -11.71 20.28
C ALA A 306 23.58 -12.13 19.02
N VAL A 307 23.79 -13.44 18.83
CA VAL A 307 24.43 -13.99 17.62
C VAL A 307 23.60 -13.64 16.38
N ILE A 308 22.28 -13.85 16.46
CA ILE A 308 21.34 -13.51 15.37
C ILE A 308 21.38 -12.02 15.06
N GLN A 309 21.34 -11.15 16.09
CA GLN A 309 21.40 -9.69 15.93
C GLN A 309 22.67 -9.26 15.20
N LYS A 310 23.82 -9.79 15.63
CA LYS A 310 25.11 -9.49 15.02
C LYS A 310 25.16 -9.94 13.56
N LYS A 311 24.61 -11.12 13.26
CA LYS A 311 24.59 -11.65 11.89
C LYS A 311 23.70 -10.81 10.97
N LEU A 312 22.50 -10.44 11.44
CA LEU A 312 21.62 -9.54 10.70
C LEU A 312 22.30 -8.20 10.41
N ALA A 313 23.05 -7.65 11.39
CA ALA A 313 23.82 -6.42 11.19
C ALA A 313 24.97 -6.55 10.17
N GLU A 314 25.56 -7.74 10.02
CA GLU A 314 26.56 -8.05 8.98
C GLU A 314 25.91 -8.15 7.58
N ILE A 315 24.71 -8.73 7.50
CA ILE A 315 24.00 -8.95 6.24
C ILE A 315 23.33 -7.67 5.72
N ALA A 316 22.94 -6.76 6.62
CA ALA A 316 22.18 -5.56 6.29
C ALA A 316 22.73 -4.75 5.10
N PRO A 317 24.04 -4.45 5.01
CA PRO A 317 24.59 -3.70 3.87
C PRO A 317 24.42 -4.41 2.51
N TYR A 318 24.27 -5.73 2.49
CA TYR A 318 24.06 -6.48 1.25
C TYR A 318 22.61 -6.40 0.79
N TYR A 319 21.64 -6.48 1.72
CA TYR A 319 20.23 -6.28 1.39
C TYR A 319 19.98 -4.85 0.88
N GLU A 320 20.53 -3.82 1.54
CA GLU A 320 20.42 -2.42 1.09
C GLU A 320 20.87 -2.24 -0.37
N LYS A 321 21.84 -3.04 -0.82
CA LYS A 321 22.39 -2.97 -2.18
C LYS A 321 21.62 -3.81 -3.20
N GLY A 322 20.95 -4.88 -2.78
CA GLY A 322 20.48 -5.93 -3.70
C GLY A 322 19.21 -6.68 -3.31
N GLY A 323 18.46 -6.23 -2.31
CA GLY A 323 17.24 -6.91 -1.84
C GLY A 323 17.52 -8.33 -1.38
N ILE A 324 16.62 -9.28 -1.69
CA ILE A 324 16.81 -10.69 -1.36
C ILE A 324 18.02 -11.31 -2.07
N ASP A 325 18.29 -10.97 -3.33
CA ASP A 325 19.51 -11.42 -4.02
C ASP A 325 20.77 -10.90 -3.28
N GLY A 326 20.69 -9.71 -2.66
CA GLY A 326 21.69 -9.16 -1.76
C GLY A 326 21.87 -9.98 -0.48
N ILE A 327 20.79 -10.39 0.18
CA ILE A 327 20.86 -11.30 1.36
C ILE A 327 21.54 -12.62 0.97
N VAL A 328 21.11 -13.24 -0.13
CA VAL A 328 21.69 -14.49 -0.60
C VAL A 328 23.19 -14.34 -0.83
N PHE A 329 23.62 -13.25 -1.45
CA PHE A 329 25.05 -12.93 -1.60
C PHE A 329 25.76 -12.69 -0.25
N GLY A 330 25.16 -11.96 0.67
CA GLY A 330 25.72 -11.70 2.00
C GLY A 330 25.88 -12.97 2.85
N VAL A 331 24.93 -13.89 2.75
CA VAL A 331 24.92 -15.15 3.51
C VAL A 331 25.85 -16.19 2.88
N THR A 332 25.90 -16.28 1.55
CA THR A 332 26.49 -17.43 0.85
C THR A 332 27.64 -17.06 -0.08
N GLY A 333 27.83 -15.79 -0.41
CA GLY A 333 28.77 -15.31 -1.44
C GLY A 333 28.29 -15.54 -2.88
N TYR A 334 27.10 -16.11 -3.05
CA TYR A 334 26.51 -16.41 -4.35
C TYR A 334 26.01 -15.14 -5.05
N ASP A 335 26.74 -14.69 -6.07
CA ASP A 335 26.30 -13.64 -6.99
C ASP A 335 25.56 -14.28 -8.17
N LYS A 336 24.22 -14.27 -8.09
CA LYS A 336 23.33 -14.92 -9.06
C LYS A 336 23.64 -14.54 -10.50
N LYS A 337 23.77 -13.24 -10.78
CA LYS A 337 24.02 -12.75 -12.14
C LYS A 337 25.38 -13.21 -12.65
N PHE A 338 26.43 -13.05 -11.83
CA PHE A 338 27.77 -13.51 -12.19
C PHE A 338 27.80 -14.99 -12.56
N TRP A 339 27.14 -15.82 -11.74
CA TRP A 339 27.12 -17.27 -11.94
C TRP A 339 26.25 -17.71 -13.11
N ASP A 340 25.10 -17.07 -13.34
CA ASP A 340 24.25 -17.40 -14.49
C ASP A 340 24.96 -17.07 -15.82
N ASP A 341 25.56 -15.88 -15.93
CA ASP A 341 26.37 -15.47 -17.11
C ASP A 341 27.58 -16.39 -17.31
N SER A 342 28.23 -16.76 -16.20
CA SER A 342 29.37 -17.67 -16.17
C SER A 342 29.01 -19.07 -16.67
N ILE A 343 27.95 -19.67 -16.13
CA ILE A 343 27.51 -21.02 -16.51
C ILE A 343 27.04 -21.06 -17.97
N GLU A 344 26.41 -19.99 -18.46
CA GLU A 344 26.05 -19.87 -19.87
C GLU A 344 27.30 -19.85 -20.76
N THR A 345 28.30 -19.04 -20.42
CA THR A 345 29.59 -18.99 -21.14
C THR A 345 30.29 -20.36 -21.20
N LEU A 346 30.19 -21.18 -20.14
CA LEU A 346 30.74 -22.53 -20.15
C LEU A 346 30.04 -23.49 -21.13
N LYS A 347 28.83 -23.17 -21.62
CA LYS A 347 28.13 -23.98 -22.64
C LYS A 347 28.65 -23.71 -24.06
N ASP A 348 29.32 -22.59 -24.28
CA ASP A 348 29.87 -22.21 -25.59
C ASP A 348 31.10 -23.03 -26.03
N LEU A 349 31.63 -23.85 -25.12
CA LEU A 349 32.73 -24.77 -25.39
C LEU A 349 32.22 -26.05 -26.09
N ASP A 350 31.83 -25.92 -27.35
CA ASP A 350 31.39 -27.04 -28.19
C ASP A 350 32.50 -27.50 -29.18
N LEU A 351 32.78 -28.81 -29.20
CA LEU A 351 33.71 -29.42 -30.15
C LEU A 351 33.11 -29.55 -31.56
N THR A 352 31.79 -29.43 -31.73
CA THR A 352 31.14 -29.52 -33.04
C THR A 352 31.32 -28.28 -33.93
N THR A 353 31.76 -27.17 -33.35
CA THR A 353 32.04 -25.90 -34.05
C THR A 353 33.17 -26.09 -35.07
N LEU A 354 32.82 -26.19 -36.36
CA LEU A 354 33.77 -26.54 -37.43
C LEU A 354 34.85 -25.46 -37.69
N ASN A 355 34.62 -24.23 -37.22
CA ASN A 355 35.54 -23.10 -37.39
C ASN A 355 36.66 -23.10 -36.32
N PRO A 356 37.93 -23.31 -36.71
CA PRO A 356 39.04 -23.39 -35.75
C PRO A 356 39.34 -22.07 -35.02
N VAL A 357 39.05 -20.92 -35.64
CA VAL A 357 39.29 -19.59 -35.04
C VAL A 357 38.28 -19.34 -33.93
N GLU A 358 37.01 -19.55 -34.23
CA GLU A 358 35.90 -19.44 -33.29
C GLU A 358 36.05 -20.41 -32.11
N ARG A 359 36.46 -21.66 -32.38
CA ARG A 359 36.78 -22.62 -31.31
C ARG A 359 37.90 -22.12 -30.39
N ALA A 360 38.91 -21.44 -30.93
CA ALA A 360 40.00 -20.88 -30.13
C ALA A 360 39.57 -19.64 -29.32
N GLU A 361 38.73 -18.78 -29.89
CA GLU A 361 38.17 -17.62 -29.19
C GLU A 361 37.23 -18.05 -28.05
N ASN A 362 36.38 -19.05 -28.28
CA ASN A 362 35.50 -19.61 -27.23
C ASN A 362 36.33 -20.25 -26.11
N ALA A 363 37.37 -21.02 -26.44
CA ALA A 363 38.26 -21.63 -25.44
C ALA A 363 38.98 -20.59 -24.57
N ILE A 364 39.46 -19.49 -25.16
CA ILE A 364 40.08 -18.39 -24.42
C ILE A 364 39.05 -17.69 -23.52
N THR A 365 37.83 -17.47 -24.03
CA THR A 365 36.74 -16.83 -23.27
C THR A 365 36.33 -17.67 -22.07
N VAL A 366 36.18 -18.97 -22.25
CA VAL A 366 35.89 -19.92 -21.18
C VAL A 366 37.03 -19.97 -20.16
N ALA A 367 38.28 -20.05 -20.61
CA ALA A 367 39.44 -20.04 -19.69
C ALA A 367 39.51 -18.76 -18.83
N LYS A 368 39.20 -17.60 -19.42
CA LYS A 368 39.11 -16.32 -18.69
C LYS A 368 37.97 -16.32 -17.67
N THR A 369 36.82 -16.86 -18.08
CA THR A 369 35.63 -16.97 -17.22
C THR A 369 35.92 -17.88 -16.02
N ILE A 370 36.46 -19.07 -16.24
CA ILE A 370 36.82 -19.99 -15.16
C ILE A 370 37.86 -19.38 -14.22
N SER A 371 38.85 -18.66 -14.77
CA SER A 371 39.84 -17.93 -13.95
C SER A 371 39.17 -16.90 -13.03
N SER A 372 38.17 -16.15 -13.54
CA SER A 372 37.42 -15.18 -12.74
C SER A 372 36.55 -15.82 -11.65
N MET A 373 36.09 -17.06 -11.83
CA MET A 373 35.32 -17.79 -10.81
C MET A 373 36.14 -18.10 -9.55
N LYS A 374 37.47 -18.13 -9.63
CA LYS A 374 38.35 -18.53 -8.53
C LYS A 374 38.06 -17.75 -7.24
N ASP A 375 38.03 -16.43 -7.33
CA ASP A 375 37.81 -15.55 -6.18
C ASP A 375 36.39 -15.66 -5.65
N HIS A 376 35.40 -15.85 -6.55
CA HIS A 376 34.00 -16.03 -6.18
C HIS A 376 33.76 -17.36 -5.43
N VAL A 377 34.35 -18.46 -5.91
CA VAL A 377 34.28 -19.76 -5.21
C VAL A 377 34.95 -19.68 -3.84
N GLY A 378 36.12 -19.03 -3.75
CA GLY A 378 36.79 -18.79 -2.47
C GLY A 378 35.93 -18.00 -1.48
N LEU A 379 35.23 -16.96 -1.95
CA LEU A 379 34.28 -16.19 -1.14
C LEU A 379 33.11 -17.07 -0.67
N MET A 380 32.54 -17.88 -1.57
CA MET A 380 31.42 -18.76 -1.24
C MET A 380 31.80 -19.80 -0.19
N ILE A 381 32.97 -20.44 -0.31
CA ILE A 381 33.47 -21.39 0.68
C ILE A 381 33.55 -20.72 2.05
N ASN A 382 34.18 -19.54 2.14
CA ASN A 382 34.33 -18.84 3.41
C ASN A 382 32.97 -18.52 4.05
N ARG A 383 32.01 -18.02 3.27
CA ARG A 383 30.69 -17.63 3.78
C ARG A 383 29.83 -18.84 4.16
N VAL A 384 29.71 -19.83 3.28
CA VAL A 384 28.93 -21.05 3.56
C VAL A 384 29.52 -21.83 4.73
N THR A 385 30.86 -21.88 4.87
CA THR A 385 31.50 -22.50 6.04
C THR A 385 31.15 -21.74 7.32
N SER A 386 31.17 -20.41 7.31
CA SER A 386 30.82 -19.59 8.48
C SER A 386 29.37 -19.78 8.95
N LEU A 387 28.47 -20.22 8.06
CA LEU A 387 27.08 -20.52 8.46
C LEU A 387 27.02 -21.65 9.47
N LYS A 388 27.95 -22.61 9.45
CA LYS A 388 27.96 -23.72 10.42
C LYS A 388 28.16 -23.24 11.86
N ASP A 389 28.98 -22.20 12.05
CA ASP A 389 29.26 -21.65 13.38
C ASP A 389 28.04 -20.92 13.96
N GLU A 390 27.18 -20.38 13.09
CA GLU A 390 26.00 -19.60 13.46
C GLU A 390 24.70 -20.41 13.40
N LEU A 391 24.71 -21.56 12.71
CA LEU A 391 23.57 -22.43 12.48
C LEU A 391 22.87 -22.84 13.79
N PRO A 392 23.57 -23.21 14.88
CA PRO A 392 22.89 -23.55 16.13
C PRO A 392 22.02 -22.41 16.67
N ALA A 393 22.52 -21.16 16.60
CA ALA A 393 21.77 -19.98 17.03
C ALA A 393 20.61 -19.69 16.05
N LEU A 394 20.83 -19.77 14.74
CA LEU A 394 19.77 -19.56 13.74
C LEU A 394 18.63 -20.60 13.86
N LEU A 395 18.97 -21.86 14.12
CA LEU A 395 17.98 -22.94 14.33
C LEU A 395 17.34 -22.90 15.73
N SER A 396 17.94 -22.19 16.69
CA SER A 396 17.34 -22.00 18.02
C SER A 396 16.03 -21.21 17.95
N ILE A 397 15.93 -20.22 17.04
CA ILE A 397 14.72 -19.44 16.74
C ILE A 397 13.55 -20.39 16.48
N VAL A 398 13.83 -21.47 15.78
CA VAL A 398 12.81 -22.25 15.13
C VAL A 398 12.12 -23.20 16.09
N GLY A 399 12.76 -23.61 17.19
CA GLY A 399 12.24 -24.47 18.28
C GLY A 399 11.65 -25.84 17.89
N THR A 400 11.29 -26.05 16.63
CA THR A 400 10.66 -27.23 16.03
C THR A 400 11.66 -28.10 15.28
N VAL A 401 12.86 -27.59 14.96
CA VAL A 401 13.91 -28.39 14.30
C VAL A 401 14.47 -29.38 15.30
N SER A 402 14.14 -30.64 15.10
CA SER A 402 14.65 -31.79 15.83
C SER A 402 16.17 -31.90 15.69
N ALA A 403 16.81 -32.62 16.62
CA ALA A 403 18.25 -32.87 16.52
C ALA A 403 18.63 -33.58 15.20
N GLU A 404 17.75 -34.46 14.70
CA GLU A 404 17.94 -35.18 13.43
C GLU A 404 17.92 -34.21 12.24
N GLU A 405 16.95 -33.29 12.17
CA GLU A 405 16.89 -32.28 11.11
C GLU A 405 18.07 -31.30 11.16
N ARG A 406 18.58 -30.99 12.36
CA ARG A 406 19.80 -30.16 12.52
C ARG A 406 21.01 -30.85 11.91
N GLU A 407 21.23 -32.12 12.24
CA GLU A 407 22.32 -32.93 11.68
C GLU A 407 22.18 -33.05 10.16
N GLU A 408 20.95 -33.17 9.65
CA GLU A 408 20.69 -33.22 8.22
C GLU A 408 21.06 -31.90 7.53
N ILE A 409 20.67 -30.74 8.09
CA ILE A 409 21.04 -29.42 7.55
C ILE A 409 22.56 -29.23 7.59
N GLU A 410 23.23 -29.60 8.68
CA GLU A 410 24.70 -29.54 8.78
C GLU A 410 25.37 -30.39 7.70
N SER A 411 24.86 -31.61 7.47
CA SER A 411 25.37 -32.50 6.42
C SER A 411 25.14 -31.94 5.03
N VAL A 412 24.02 -31.24 4.78
CA VAL A 412 23.77 -30.58 3.49
C VAL A 412 24.75 -29.42 3.29
N ILE A 413 24.99 -28.61 4.33
CA ILE A 413 25.98 -27.52 4.28
C ILE A 413 27.38 -28.06 4.02
N ASP A 414 27.77 -29.17 4.66
CA ASP A 414 29.06 -29.82 4.39
C ASP A 414 29.18 -30.28 2.93
N GLY A 415 28.13 -30.91 2.39
CA GLY A 415 28.09 -31.26 0.97
C GLY A 415 28.21 -30.03 0.05
N MET A 416 27.58 -28.91 0.41
CA MET A 416 27.71 -27.66 -0.33
C MET A 416 29.15 -27.13 -0.31
N VAL A 417 29.85 -27.19 0.82
CA VAL A 417 31.26 -26.80 0.93
C VAL A 417 32.16 -27.73 0.12
N ASP A 418 31.93 -29.05 0.18
CA ASP A 418 32.68 -30.04 -0.59
C ASP A 418 32.54 -29.85 -2.10
N ASN A 419 31.33 -29.53 -2.57
CA ASN A 419 31.08 -29.19 -3.98
C ASN A 419 31.91 -27.95 -4.39
N LEU A 420 31.92 -26.91 -3.55
CA LEU A 420 32.69 -25.69 -3.82
C LEU A 420 34.21 -25.91 -3.77
N GLU A 421 34.73 -26.70 -2.83
CA GLU A 421 36.17 -27.06 -2.79
C GLU A 421 36.55 -27.93 -4.00
N THR A 422 35.66 -28.81 -4.47
CA THR A 422 35.87 -29.57 -5.71
C THR A 422 35.96 -28.65 -6.93
N MET A 423 35.06 -27.65 -7.02
CA MET A 423 35.13 -26.61 -8.05
C MET A 423 36.45 -25.84 -7.98
N LYS A 424 36.84 -25.38 -6.79
CA LYS A 424 38.10 -24.66 -6.58
C LYS A 424 39.31 -25.48 -7.01
N GLY A 425 39.36 -26.76 -6.63
CA GLY A 425 40.41 -27.68 -7.08
C GLY A 425 40.44 -27.85 -8.60
N ALA A 426 39.28 -27.95 -9.25
CA ALA A 426 39.20 -28.02 -10.71
C ALA A 426 39.69 -26.73 -11.39
N ILE A 427 39.30 -25.56 -10.85
CA ILE A 427 39.74 -24.24 -11.32
C ILE A 427 41.27 -24.09 -11.19
N GLU A 428 41.85 -24.49 -10.07
CA GLU A 428 43.30 -24.39 -9.82
C GLU A 428 44.14 -25.31 -10.70
N ASN A 429 43.55 -26.37 -11.22
CA ASN A 429 44.19 -27.29 -12.15
C ASN A 429 44.25 -26.76 -13.58
N ILE A 430 43.51 -25.70 -13.92
CA ILE A 430 43.64 -25.03 -15.22
C ILE A 430 44.97 -24.27 -15.23
N GLY A 431 45.84 -24.63 -16.19
CA GLY A 431 47.08 -23.89 -16.41
C GLY A 431 46.84 -22.42 -16.81
N ASP A 432 47.87 -21.57 -16.71
CA ASP A 432 47.78 -20.14 -17.01
C ASP A 432 47.11 -19.87 -18.37
N VAL A 433 46.08 -19.03 -18.39
CA VAL A 433 45.34 -18.56 -19.60
C VAL A 433 46.30 -18.04 -20.67
N ALA A 434 47.42 -17.41 -20.27
CA ALA A 434 48.44 -16.94 -21.19
C ALA A 434 49.16 -18.08 -21.94
N THR A 435 49.11 -19.31 -21.44
CA THR A 435 49.63 -20.51 -22.10
C THR A 435 48.70 -20.98 -23.21
N LEU A 436 47.38 -20.92 -22.99
CA LEU A 436 46.38 -21.21 -24.02
C LEU A 436 46.45 -20.21 -25.19
N GLU A 437 46.61 -18.92 -24.89
CA GLU A 437 46.78 -17.88 -25.91
C GLU A 437 48.05 -18.11 -26.76
N LYS A 438 49.14 -18.58 -26.15
CA LYS A 438 50.40 -18.91 -26.85
C LYS A 438 50.32 -20.19 -27.69
N LEU A 439 49.64 -21.22 -27.21
CA LEU A 439 49.55 -22.53 -27.89
C LEU A 439 48.75 -22.46 -29.20
N ARG A 440 47.78 -21.54 -29.28
CA ARG A 440 46.98 -21.28 -30.49
C ARG A 440 47.84 -20.99 -31.73
N ASP A 441 49.00 -20.36 -31.56
CA ASP A 441 49.80 -19.83 -32.66
C ASP A 441 50.91 -20.79 -33.16
N GLY A 442 50.92 -22.07 -32.74
CA GLY A 442 51.91 -23.03 -33.26
C GLY A 442 51.93 -24.47 -32.74
N ASP A 443 51.19 -24.83 -31.68
CA ASP A 443 51.11 -26.21 -31.16
C ASP A 443 49.66 -26.68 -31.01
N LEU A 444 49.12 -27.24 -32.10
CA LEU A 444 47.75 -27.72 -32.16
C LEU A 444 47.49 -28.88 -31.17
N SER A 445 48.47 -29.74 -30.93
CA SER A 445 48.29 -30.88 -30.01
C SER A 445 48.26 -30.41 -28.55
N GLY A 446 49.12 -29.46 -28.18
CA GLY A 446 49.07 -28.82 -26.86
C GLY A 446 47.79 -28.02 -26.67
N PHE A 447 47.36 -27.29 -27.69
CA PHE A 447 46.10 -26.54 -27.68
C PHE A 447 44.88 -27.46 -27.46
N LEU A 448 44.75 -28.55 -28.23
CA LEU A 448 43.62 -29.48 -28.08
C LEU A 448 43.56 -30.14 -26.71
N LYS A 449 44.71 -30.50 -26.11
CA LYS A 449 44.77 -31.03 -24.73
C LYS A 449 44.29 -30.02 -23.70
N GLN A 450 44.62 -28.74 -23.89
CA GLN A 450 44.14 -27.69 -22.98
C GLN A 450 42.63 -27.44 -23.15
N VAL A 451 42.11 -27.52 -24.37
CA VAL A 451 40.66 -27.46 -24.61
C VAL A 451 39.94 -28.63 -23.93
N GLU A 452 40.46 -29.86 -24.03
CA GLU A 452 39.93 -31.03 -23.33
C GLU A 452 39.93 -30.84 -21.79
N MET A 453 41.01 -30.27 -21.23
CA MET A 453 41.08 -29.91 -19.81
C MET A 453 40.04 -28.86 -19.42
N LEU A 454 39.83 -27.83 -20.24
CA LEU A 454 38.81 -26.80 -20.02
C LEU A 454 37.40 -27.38 -20.08
N MET A 455 37.12 -28.32 -21.00
CA MET A 455 35.84 -29.01 -21.07
C MET A 455 35.57 -29.81 -19.81
N ASN A 456 36.52 -30.66 -19.40
CA ASN A 456 36.39 -31.44 -18.17
C ASN A 456 36.19 -30.55 -16.95
N THR A 457 36.92 -29.42 -16.87
CA THR A 457 36.76 -28.47 -15.77
C THR A 457 35.40 -27.77 -15.82
N SER A 458 34.92 -27.41 -17.01
CA SER A 458 33.60 -26.81 -17.20
C SER A 458 32.48 -27.77 -16.78
N ASP A 459 32.62 -29.06 -17.09
CA ASP A 459 31.65 -30.08 -16.72
C ASP A 459 31.64 -30.32 -15.21
N ILE A 460 32.81 -30.35 -14.56
CA ILE A 460 32.90 -30.39 -13.09
C ILE A 460 32.22 -29.16 -12.51
N ILE A 461 32.58 -27.94 -12.93
CA ILE A 461 31.99 -26.70 -12.42
C ILE A 461 30.47 -26.70 -12.56
N LYS A 462 29.93 -27.07 -13.73
CA LYS A 462 28.47 -27.11 -13.95
C LYS A 462 27.79 -28.13 -13.04
N THR A 463 28.39 -29.32 -12.87
CA THR A 463 27.84 -30.40 -12.05
C THR A 463 27.83 -29.99 -10.58
N GLU A 464 29.01 -29.64 -10.05
CA GLU A 464 29.17 -29.28 -8.65
C GLU A 464 28.38 -28.02 -8.28
N PHE A 465 28.30 -27.02 -9.17
CA PHE A 465 27.47 -25.84 -8.95
C PHE A 465 25.98 -26.16 -8.96
N SER A 466 25.54 -27.13 -9.78
CA SER A 466 24.15 -27.61 -9.77
C SER A 466 23.83 -28.32 -8.45
N GLU A 467 24.72 -29.18 -7.96
CA GLU A 467 24.57 -29.87 -6.67
C GLU A 467 24.62 -28.89 -5.48
N PHE A 468 25.52 -27.90 -5.52
CA PHE A 468 25.54 -26.79 -4.57
C PHE A 468 24.18 -26.08 -4.50
N LYS A 469 23.59 -25.75 -5.65
CA LYS A 469 22.25 -25.15 -5.70
C LYS A 469 21.15 -26.09 -5.19
N ALA A 470 21.27 -27.40 -5.46
CA ALA A 470 20.33 -28.39 -4.97
C ALA A 470 20.33 -28.47 -3.44
N GLY A 471 21.47 -28.20 -2.78
CA GLY A 471 21.58 -28.09 -1.33
C GLY A 471 20.58 -27.10 -0.70
N PHE A 472 20.37 -25.92 -1.31
CA PHE A 472 19.33 -24.99 -0.85
C PHE A 472 17.92 -25.59 -0.95
N GLY A 473 17.66 -26.37 -1.99
CA GLY A 473 16.40 -27.09 -2.15
C GLY A 473 16.19 -28.14 -1.06
N SER A 474 17.25 -28.85 -0.68
CA SER A 474 17.21 -29.81 0.43
C SER A 474 16.95 -29.12 1.76
N ILE A 475 17.67 -28.04 2.09
CA ILE A 475 17.43 -27.25 3.31
C ILE A 475 15.99 -26.73 3.34
N LYS A 476 15.49 -26.20 2.21
CA LYS A 476 14.10 -25.74 2.11
C LYS A 476 13.10 -26.87 2.40
N THR A 477 13.37 -28.07 1.91
CA THR A 477 12.50 -29.24 2.11
C THR A 477 12.51 -29.67 3.59
N ILE A 478 13.68 -29.70 4.23
CA ILE A 478 13.81 -29.98 5.66
C ILE A 478 13.02 -28.95 6.49
N LEU A 479 13.00 -27.69 6.06
CA LEU A 479 12.30 -26.60 6.74
C LEU A 479 10.87 -26.35 6.23
N GLU A 480 10.26 -27.25 5.44
CA GLU A 480 8.97 -27.00 4.79
C GLU A 480 7.84 -26.71 5.79
N GLU A 481 7.68 -27.55 6.83
CA GLU A 481 6.65 -27.34 7.87
C GLU A 481 6.83 -25.99 8.59
N LEU A 482 8.09 -25.59 8.79
CA LEU A 482 8.39 -24.31 9.38
C LEU A 482 7.97 -23.16 8.45
N MET A 483 8.34 -23.24 7.18
CA MET A 483 7.99 -22.22 6.19
C MET A 483 6.48 -22.06 6.06
N ASP A 484 5.72 -23.15 6.20
CA ASP A 484 4.26 -23.10 6.23
C ASP A 484 3.74 -22.32 7.46
N LYS A 485 4.30 -22.55 8.65
CA LYS A 485 3.93 -21.79 9.87
C LYS A 485 4.31 -20.31 9.76
N PHE A 486 5.45 -19.97 9.18
CA PHE A 486 5.80 -18.58 8.87
C PHE A 486 4.84 -17.96 7.85
N GLY A 487 4.39 -18.73 6.85
CA GLY A 487 3.34 -18.33 5.91
C GLY A 487 2.05 -17.97 6.64
N MET A 488 1.57 -18.82 7.55
CA MET A 488 0.38 -18.55 8.37
C MET A 488 0.56 -17.32 9.27
N ALA A 489 1.73 -17.15 9.91
CA ALA A 489 2.02 -15.97 10.72
C ALA A 489 2.08 -14.68 9.89
N THR A 490 2.51 -14.77 8.63
CA THR A 490 2.51 -13.66 7.68
C THR A 490 1.09 -13.30 7.23
N GLU A 491 0.21 -14.29 7.04
CA GLU A 491 -1.20 -14.03 6.77
C GLU A 491 -1.90 -13.35 7.96
N ALA A 492 -1.62 -13.80 9.18
CA ALA A 492 -2.11 -13.21 10.42
C ALA A 492 -1.61 -11.76 10.65
N HIS A 493 -0.47 -11.40 10.05
CA HIS A 493 0.10 -10.06 10.11
C HIS A 493 -0.73 -9.01 9.36
N LEU A 494 -1.44 -9.38 8.30
CA LEU A 494 -2.16 -8.44 7.43
C LEU A 494 -3.34 -7.75 8.15
N LEU A 495 -3.63 -6.49 7.80
CA LEU A 495 -4.82 -5.79 8.28
C LEU A 495 -6.13 -6.51 7.92
N ASP A 496 -6.16 -7.29 6.84
CA ASP A 496 -7.31 -8.14 6.50
C ASP A 496 -7.63 -9.19 7.57
N ALA A 497 -6.59 -9.79 8.17
CA ALA A 497 -6.75 -10.74 9.27
C ALA A 497 -7.25 -10.02 10.53
N VAL A 498 -6.68 -8.86 10.86
CA VAL A 498 -7.11 -8.00 11.97
C VAL A 498 -8.58 -7.59 11.81
N ILE A 499 -8.98 -7.08 10.65
CA ILE A 499 -10.36 -6.68 10.35
C ILE A 499 -11.31 -7.88 10.46
N SER A 500 -10.89 -9.05 9.98
CA SER A 500 -11.69 -10.27 10.07
C SER A 500 -11.92 -10.68 11.53
N ALA A 501 -10.88 -10.64 12.37
CA ALA A 501 -10.98 -10.96 13.79
C ALA A 501 -11.77 -9.92 14.60
N LEU A 502 -11.74 -8.64 14.20
CA LEU A 502 -12.54 -7.58 14.82
C LEU A 502 -14.02 -7.61 14.37
N SER A 503 -14.38 -8.42 13.38
CA SER A 503 -15.73 -8.45 12.83
C SER A 503 -16.77 -8.93 13.84
N ILE A 504 -17.97 -8.33 13.77
CA ILE A 504 -19.10 -8.66 14.66
C ILE A 504 -19.98 -9.72 13.98
N ASP A 505 -20.59 -10.61 14.77
CA ASP A 505 -21.48 -11.68 14.31
C ASP A 505 -22.38 -11.31 13.11
N GLY A 506 -22.16 -12.06 12.03
CA GLY A 506 -22.89 -11.94 10.78
C GLY A 506 -22.44 -10.79 9.88
N PHE A 507 -21.44 -10.00 10.25
CA PHE A 507 -20.68 -9.16 9.31
C PHE A 507 -19.41 -9.89 8.88
N SER A 508 -18.96 -9.64 7.65
CA SER A 508 -17.67 -10.09 7.15
C SER A 508 -17.14 -9.06 6.15
N TYR A 509 -15.83 -9.06 5.92
CA TYR A 509 -15.18 -8.09 5.06
C TYR A 509 -14.37 -8.80 3.98
N LYS A 510 -14.34 -8.24 2.77
CA LYS A 510 -13.48 -8.71 1.69
C LYS A 510 -13.03 -7.52 0.86
N GLY A 511 -11.73 -7.25 0.85
CA GLY A 511 -11.23 -5.97 0.33
C GLY A 511 -11.79 -4.82 1.17
N ASP A 512 -12.33 -3.79 0.52
CA ASP A 512 -13.01 -2.67 1.18
C ASP A 512 -14.49 -2.94 1.47
N ASP A 513 -15.06 -4.03 0.94
CA ASP A 513 -16.51 -4.25 0.98
C ASP A 513 -16.94 -4.95 2.27
N MET A 514 -18.00 -4.42 2.88
CA MET A 514 -18.72 -4.98 4.01
C MET A 514 -19.86 -5.87 3.52
N TYR A 515 -19.94 -7.08 4.09
CA TYR A 515 -20.96 -8.08 3.82
C TYR A 515 -21.76 -8.36 5.08
N LYS A 516 -23.04 -8.68 4.92
CA LYS A 516 -23.90 -9.18 5.99
C LYS A 516 -24.48 -10.54 5.63
N ALA A 517 -24.26 -11.51 6.50
CA ALA A 517 -24.86 -12.83 6.43
C ALA A 517 -26.12 -12.90 7.30
N LYS A 518 -27.16 -13.57 6.79
CA LYS A 518 -28.35 -13.96 7.55
C LYS A 518 -28.69 -15.41 7.24
N MET A 519 -28.98 -16.19 8.28
CA MET A 519 -29.40 -17.58 8.11
C MET A 519 -30.86 -17.64 7.64
N VAL A 520 -31.09 -18.30 6.51
CA VAL A 520 -32.42 -18.56 5.95
C VAL A 520 -32.54 -20.05 5.68
N ASN A 521 -33.48 -20.71 6.37
CA ASN A 521 -33.70 -22.17 6.26
C ASN A 521 -32.41 -22.99 6.48
N GLY A 522 -31.58 -22.60 7.44
CA GLY A 522 -30.34 -23.30 7.78
C GLY A 522 -29.18 -23.06 6.80
N LYS A 523 -29.33 -22.18 5.80
CA LYS A 523 -28.27 -21.78 4.88
C LYS A 523 -27.92 -20.30 5.05
N PRO A 524 -26.64 -19.92 5.03
CA PRO A 524 -26.25 -18.51 5.05
C PRO A 524 -26.57 -17.88 3.70
N VAL A 525 -27.28 -16.76 3.73
CA VAL A 525 -27.43 -15.86 2.59
C VAL A 525 -26.60 -14.62 2.90
N ILE A 526 -25.65 -14.31 2.01
CA ILE A 526 -24.67 -13.24 2.18
C ILE A 526 -25.02 -12.12 1.20
N ILE A 527 -25.11 -10.89 1.71
CA ILE A 527 -25.36 -9.68 0.91
C ILE A 527 -24.14 -8.77 1.03
N ASN A 528 -23.60 -8.32 -0.10
CA ASN A 528 -22.62 -7.25 -0.16
C ASN A 528 -23.33 -5.92 0.10
N LEU A 529 -23.21 -5.39 1.32
CA LEU A 529 -23.88 -4.16 1.73
C LEU A 529 -23.24 -2.94 1.06
N SER A 530 -21.92 -2.88 0.99
CA SER A 530 -21.19 -1.78 0.34
C SER A 530 -21.61 -1.59 -1.11
N SER A 531 -21.71 -2.68 -1.88
CA SER A 531 -22.20 -2.64 -3.26
C SER A 531 -23.66 -2.20 -3.35
N ALA A 532 -24.52 -2.65 -2.44
CA ALA A 532 -25.93 -2.21 -2.44
C ALA A 532 -26.07 -0.70 -2.14
N LEU A 533 -25.22 -0.17 -1.25
CA LEU A 533 -25.17 1.26 -0.93
C LEU A 533 -24.63 2.08 -2.12
N ARG A 534 -23.54 1.65 -2.76
CA ARG A 534 -23.01 2.29 -3.98
C ARG A 534 -24.04 2.31 -5.11
N LEU A 535 -24.68 1.18 -5.39
CA LEU A 535 -25.75 1.08 -6.40
C LEU A 535 -26.91 2.03 -6.11
N PHE A 536 -27.24 2.24 -4.83
CA PHE A 536 -28.27 3.18 -4.44
C PHE A 536 -27.82 4.64 -4.67
N LYS A 537 -26.63 5.03 -4.20
CA LYS A 537 -26.06 6.38 -4.37
C LYS A 537 -25.89 6.74 -5.84
N GLU A 538 -25.03 6.00 -6.52
CA GLU A 538 -24.61 6.27 -7.89
C GLU A 538 -25.79 6.11 -8.86
N GLY A 539 -26.63 5.12 -8.61
CA GLY A 539 -27.85 4.92 -9.38
C GLY A 539 -28.76 6.14 -9.31
N LEU A 540 -29.04 6.68 -8.12
CA LEU A 540 -29.88 7.86 -7.97
C LEU A 540 -29.24 9.08 -8.63
N THR A 541 -27.94 9.33 -8.42
CA THR A 541 -27.22 10.44 -9.05
C THR A 541 -27.31 10.39 -10.57
N ILE A 542 -27.13 9.22 -11.19
CA ILE A 542 -27.27 9.06 -12.64
C ILE A 542 -28.67 9.44 -13.11
N TYR A 543 -29.72 9.06 -12.37
CA TYR A 543 -31.10 9.41 -12.73
C TYR A 543 -31.42 10.89 -12.52
N GLU A 544 -30.86 11.53 -11.49
CA GLU A 544 -30.96 12.99 -11.27
C GLU A 544 -30.27 13.77 -12.39
N GLU A 545 -29.07 13.34 -12.81
CA GLU A 545 -28.36 13.94 -13.95
C GLU A 545 -29.15 13.78 -15.25
N LYS A 546 -29.69 12.57 -15.50
CA LYS A 546 -30.57 12.32 -16.64
C LYS A 546 -31.80 13.23 -16.61
N GLU A 547 -32.43 13.44 -15.45
CA GLU A 547 -33.58 14.34 -15.29
C GLU A 547 -33.21 15.79 -15.63
N SER A 548 -32.07 16.26 -15.10
CA SER A 548 -31.53 17.60 -15.38
C SER A 548 -31.27 17.81 -16.87
N ILE A 549 -30.61 16.85 -17.54
CA ILE A 549 -30.35 16.90 -18.98
C ILE A 549 -31.66 16.89 -19.76
N LEU A 550 -32.60 16.02 -19.42
CA LEU A 550 -33.91 15.95 -20.08
C LEU A 550 -34.67 17.28 -19.98
N LYS A 551 -34.62 17.94 -18.81
CA LYS A 551 -35.18 19.27 -18.61
C LYS A 551 -34.53 20.30 -19.53
N GLN A 552 -33.19 20.31 -19.62
CA GLN A 552 -32.48 21.22 -20.52
C GLN A 552 -32.85 21.01 -21.99
N VAL A 553 -32.99 19.75 -22.43
CA VAL A 553 -33.41 19.42 -23.81
C VAL A 553 -34.84 19.90 -24.08
N LYS A 554 -35.77 19.73 -23.12
CA LYS A 554 -37.15 20.23 -23.24
C LYS A 554 -37.20 21.74 -23.33
N GLU A 555 -36.43 22.44 -22.49
CA GLU A 555 -36.34 23.90 -22.52
C GLU A 555 -35.74 24.41 -23.84
N ALA A 556 -34.70 23.74 -24.35
CA ALA A 556 -34.13 24.04 -25.65
C ALA A 556 -35.13 23.84 -26.79
N TYR A 557 -35.87 22.72 -26.79
CA TYR A 557 -36.95 22.47 -27.75
C TYR A 557 -38.03 23.55 -27.71
N GLN A 558 -38.47 23.94 -26.51
CA GLN A 558 -39.49 24.97 -26.35
C GLN A 558 -39.02 26.31 -26.90
N ARG A 559 -37.80 26.73 -26.55
CA ARG A 559 -37.21 28.00 -26.98
C ARG A 559 -36.90 28.04 -28.48
N GLU A 560 -36.19 27.03 -28.98
CA GLU A 560 -35.63 27.05 -30.34
C GLU A 560 -36.61 26.60 -31.40
N TYR A 561 -37.67 25.87 -31.02
CA TYR A 561 -38.64 25.34 -31.97
C TYR A 561 -40.03 25.97 -31.79
N ALA A 562 -40.64 25.83 -30.62
CA ALA A 562 -42.02 26.27 -30.42
C ALA A 562 -42.14 27.81 -30.35
N GLU A 563 -41.26 28.47 -29.60
CA GLU A 563 -41.25 29.92 -29.44
C GLU A 563 -40.72 30.63 -30.69
N ASP A 564 -39.64 30.17 -31.30
CA ASP A 564 -39.13 30.72 -32.57
C ASP A 564 -40.19 30.65 -33.68
N TYR A 565 -40.88 29.52 -33.83
CA TYR A 565 -41.97 29.40 -34.81
C TYR A 565 -43.09 30.41 -34.53
N SER A 566 -43.54 30.49 -33.28
CA SER A 566 -44.55 31.47 -32.85
C SER A 566 -44.11 32.92 -33.10
N HIS A 567 -42.84 33.22 -32.82
CA HIS A 567 -42.26 34.53 -33.04
C HIS A 567 -42.20 34.90 -34.52
N ARG A 568 -41.66 34.02 -35.37
CA ARG A 568 -41.59 34.22 -36.82
C ARG A 568 -42.98 34.35 -37.44
N LYS A 569 -43.93 33.52 -37.01
CA LYS A 569 -45.34 33.64 -37.42
C LYS A 569 -45.92 34.99 -37.03
N GLY A 570 -45.71 35.44 -35.79
CA GLY A 570 -46.17 36.75 -35.32
C GLY A 570 -45.55 37.91 -36.10
N THR A 571 -44.26 37.84 -36.41
CA THR A 571 -43.55 38.84 -37.24
C THR A 571 -44.09 38.86 -38.66
N LEU A 572 -44.29 37.71 -39.30
CA LEU A 572 -44.88 37.63 -40.64
C LEU A 572 -46.30 38.20 -40.67
N MET A 573 -47.15 37.86 -39.69
CA MET A 573 -48.50 38.41 -39.60
C MET A 573 -48.51 39.94 -39.44
N LYS A 574 -47.55 40.50 -38.69
CA LYS A 574 -47.39 41.96 -38.57
C LYS A 574 -46.99 42.61 -39.90
N GLU A 575 -46.08 42.01 -40.65
CA GLU A 575 -45.65 42.51 -41.96
C GLU A 575 -46.74 42.39 -43.03
N ILE A 576 -47.54 41.31 -42.98
CA ILE A 576 -48.75 41.17 -43.80
C ILE A 576 -49.72 42.32 -43.51
N ALA A 577 -50.09 42.52 -42.24
CA ALA A 577 -51.02 43.58 -41.85
C ALA A 577 -50.50 44.97 -42.23
N ARG A 578 -49.18 45.20 -42.10
CA ARG A 578 -48.54 46.45 -42.52
C ARG A 578 -48.66 46.67 -44.03
N THR A 579 -48.38 45.64 -44.82
CA THR A 579 -48.50 45.68 -46.29
C THR A 579 -49.93 45.94 -46.72
N GLU A 580 -50.90 45.29 -46.07
CA GLU A 580 -52.32 45.42 -46.39
C GLU A 580 -52.87 46.84 -46.13
N LEU A 581 -52.23 47.59 -45.26
CA LEU A 581 -52.58 48.98 -44.95
C LEU A 581 -51.83 50.01 -45.80
N ASP A 582 -50.78 49.60 -46.55
CA ASP A 582 -49.96 50.51 -47.34
C ASP A 582 -50.49 50.70 -48.77
N PHE A 583 -51.66 51.35 -48.86
CA PHE A 583 -52.30 51.66 -50.14
C PHE A 583 -51.46 52.57 -51.03
N SER A 584 -50.61 53.42 -50.44
CA SER A 584 -49.77 54.36 -51.19
C SER A 584 -48.65 53.61 -51.92
N TRP A 585 -47.97 52.69 -51.23
CA TRP A 585 -47.00 51.80 -51.84
C TRP A 585 -47.62 50.98 -52.98
N ALA A 586 -48.78 50.34 -52.75
CA ALA A 586 -49.42 49.53 -53.78
C ALA A 586 -49.86 50.36 -54.99
N GLN A 587 -50.44 51.55 -54.76
CA GLN A 587 -50.83 52.47 -55.84
C GLN A 587 -49.63 52.85 -56.72
N SER A 588 -48.44 53.05 -56.11
CA SER A 588 -47.21 53.37 -56.85
C SER A 588 -46.70 52.21 -57.72
N ARG A 589 -47.05 50.97 -57.40
CA ARG A 589 -46.58 49.75 -58.10
C ARG A 589 -47.45 49.34 -59.29
N LEU A 590 -48.69 49.81 -59.37
CA LEU A 590 -49.63 49.43 -60.44
C LEU A 590 -49.37 50.14 -61.78
N GLY A 591 -48.54 51.19 -61.81
CA GLY A 591 -48.18 51.91 -63.04
C GLY A 591 -49.32 52.73 -63.68
N TYR A 592 -50.49 52.79 -63.05
CA TYR A 592 -51.64 53.58 -63.49
C TYR A 592 -51.72 54.92 -62.74
N SER A 593 -52.26 55.95 -63.40
CA SER A 593 -52.48 57.25 -62.77
C SER A 593 -53.41 57.13 -61.55
N PRO A 594 -53.04 57.68 -60.38
CA PRO A 594 -53.90 57.70 -59.18
C PRO A 594 -55.25 58.40 -59.38
N THR A 595 -55.37 59.21 -60.44
CA THR A 595 -56.61 59.91 -60.79
C THR A 595 -57.62 59.04 -61.55
N ALA A 596 -57.20 57.93 -62.14
CA ALA A 596 -58.06 57.04 -62.93
C ALA A 596 -58.46 55.78 -62.17
N TYR A 597 -57.57 55.25 -61.32
CA TYR A 597 -57.79 54.05 -60.51
C TYR A 597 -57.25 54.26 -59.11
N LYS A 598 -58.01 53.82 -58.09
CA LYS A 598 -57.62 53.91 -56.67
C LYS A 598 -57.59 52.53 -56.04
N VAL A 599 -56.48 52.18 -55.39
CA VAL A 599 -56.40 50.99 -54.54
C VAL A 599 -57.28 51.20 -53.32
N THR A 600 -58.28 50.33 -53.16
CA THR A 600 -59.23 50.36 -52.04
C THR A 600 -59.04 49.22 -51.05
N LYS A 601 -58.34 48.16 -51.46
CA LYS A 601 -57.98 47.01 -50.63
C LYS A 601 -56.70 46.37 -51.17
N ILE A 602 -55.83 45.96 -50.27
CA ILE A 602 -54.75 45.01 -50.52
C ILE A 602 -55.09 43.77 -49.70
N ASP A 603 -54.88 42.59 -50.27
CA ASP A 603 -55.19 41.31 -49.64
C ASP A 603 -53.99 40.40 -49.89
N VAL A 604 -53.19 40.15 -48.84
CA VAL A 604 -51.99 39.33 -48.94
C VAL A 604 -52.38 37.88 -48.69
N GLN A 605 -52.31 37.08 -49.75
CA GLN A 605 -52.64 35.66 -49.71
C GLN A 605 -51.38 34.86 -49.36
N GLU A 606 -51.18 34.59 -48.06
CA GLU A 606 -50.07 33.78 -47.54
C GLU A 606 -50.58 32.55 -46.80
N SER A 607 -49.86 31.42 -46.92
CA SER A 607 -50.20 30.16 -46.26
C SER A 607 -49.13 29.78 -45.23
N ILE A 608 -49.38 30.10 -43.96
CA ILE A 608 -48.49 29.71 -42.86
C ILE A 608 -48.87 28.30 -42.38
N TYR A 609 -48.10 27.30 -42.83
CA TYR A 609 -48.29 25.93 -42.38
C TYR A 609 -47.95 25.78 -40.90
N PRO A 610 -48.73 25.00 -40.12
CA PRO A 610 -48.38 24.65 -38.75
C PRO A 610 -47.05 23.87 -38.73
N ILE A 611 -46.40 23.84 -37.57
CA ILE A 611 -45.30 22.91 -37.34
C ILE A 611 -45.76 21.49 -37.73
N PRO A 612 -44.99 20.75 -38.54
CA PRO A 612 -45.36 19.39 -38.95
C PRO A 612 -45.66 18.52 -37.72
N PRO A 613 -46.84 17.89 -37.63
CA PRO A 613 -47.20 17.05 -36.48
C PRO A 613 -46.21 15.93 -36.20
N ALA A 614 -45.56 15.40 -37.25
CA ALA A 614 -44.52 14.39 -37.13
C ALA A 614 -43.32 14.86 -36.29
N ASN A 615 -42.92 16.14 -36.41
CA ASN A 615 -41.78 16.68 -35.67
C ASN A 615 -42.14 16.85 -34.19
N THR A 616 -43.32 17.42 -33.90
CA THR A 616 -43.82 17.55 -32.52
C THR A 616 -44.04 16.21 -31.85
N ALA A 617 -44.60 15.23 -32.58
CA ALA A 617 -44.86 13.89 -32.06
C ALA A 617 -43.55 13.15 -31.74
N THR A 618 -42.55 13.26 -32.61
CA THR A 618 -41.23 12.62 -32.39
C THR A 618 -40.57 13.13 -31.11
N PHE A 619 -40.55 14.44 -30.86
CA PHE A 619 -39.98 14.99 -29.62
C PHE A 619 -40.82 14.67 -28.38
N GLN A 620 -42.16 14.68 -28.49
CA GLN A 620 -43.04 14.29 -27.40
C GLN A 620 -42.87 12.82 -27.02
N GLU A 621 -42.75 11.93 -28.01
CA GLU A 621 -42.47 10.51 -27.79
C GLU A 621 -41.10 10.29 -27.13
N LEU A 622 -40.07 11.01 -27.59
CA LEU A 622 -38.73 10.96 -26.99
C LEU A 622 -38.75 11.43 -25.53
N PHE A 623 -39.42 12.55 -25.24
CA PHE A 623 -39.55 13.04 -23.86
C PHE A 623 -40.30 12.04 -22.99
N HIS A 624 -41.43 11.51 -23.48
CA HIS A 624 -42.23 10.55 -22.72
C HIS A 624 -41.48 9.24 -22.47
N TYR A 625 -40.73 8.75 -23.45
CA TYR A 625 -39.88 7.57 -23.30
C TYR A 625 -38.85 7.76 -22.19
N HIS A 626 -38.11 8.87 -22.20
CA HIS A 626 -37.08 9.13 -21.20
C HIS A 626 -37.66 9.42 -19.81
N GLU A 627 -38.81 10.11 -19.71
CA GLU A 627 -39.52 10.27 -18.43
C GLU A 627 -39.92 8.92 -17.82
N ASN A 628 -40.50 8.03 -18.63
CA ASN A 628 -40.92 6.71 -18.17
C ASN A 628 -39.72 5.82 -17.78
N GLU A 629 -38.62 5.88 -18.56
CA GLU A 629 -37.38 5.14 -18.24
C GLU A 629 -36.78 5.62 -16.92
N GLN A 630 -36.74 6.93 -16.70
CA GLN A 630 -36.26 7.53 -15.45
C GLN A 630 -37.13 7.10 -14.27
N GLU A 631 -38.46 7.22 -14.38
CA GLU A 631 -39.38 6.84 -13.31
C GLU A 631 -39.27 5.34 -12.98
N ALA A 632 -39.17 4.48 -14.01
CA ALA A 632 -38.99 3.04 -13.82
C ALA A 632 -37.65 2.71 -13.15
N GLY A 633 -36.56 3.38 -13.56
CA GLY A 633 -35.23 3.21 -13.01
C GLY A 633 -35.13 3.61 -11.54
N VAL A 634 -35.63 4.80 -11.20
CA VAL A 634 -35.71 5.28 -9.80
C VAL A 634 -36.53 4.32 -8.93
N LYS A 635 -37.67 3.84 -9.45
CA LYS A 635 -38.49 2.81 -8.75
C LYS A 635 -37.71 1.52 -8.52
N GLN A 636 -36.91 1.07 -9.49
CA GLN A 636 -36.11 -0.14 -9.37
C GLN A 636 -35.01 0.02 -8.30
N ILE A 637 -34.33 1.16 -8.25
CA ILE A 637 -33.31 1.44 -7.22
C ILE A 637 -33.94 1.46 -5.82
N HIS A 638 -35.08 2.13 -5.64
CA HIS A 638 -35.81 2.10 -4.37
C HIS A 638 -36.30 0.70 -3.99
N LYS A 639 -36.64 -0.14 -4.97
CA LYS A 639 -37.00 -1.54 -4.73
C LYS A 639 -35.81 -2.36 -4.24
N ILE A 640 -34.60 -2.13 -4.76
CA ILE A 640 -33.37 -2.79 -4.27
C ILE A 640 -33.13 -2.41 -2.81
N LYS A 641 -33.12 -1.11 -2.49
CA LYS A 641 -33.03 -0.61 -1.11
C LYS A 641 -34.06 -1.28 -0.20
N SER A 642 -35.33 -1.22 -0.58
CA SER A 642 -36.43 -1.80 0.21
C SER A 642 -36.26 -3.31 0.38
N SER A 643 -35.73 -4.02 -0.61
CA SER A 643 -35.49 -5.47 -0.52
C SER A 643 -34.37 -5.80 0.47
N VAL A 644 -33.30 -4.99 0.52
CA VAL A 644 -32.20 -5.17 1.48
C VAL A 644 -32.66 -4.82 2.89
N GLU A 645 -33.32 -3.67 3.08
CA GLU A 645 -33.93 -3.27 4.36
C GLU A 645 -34.93 -4.33 4.84
N ASP A 646 -35.76 -4.85 3.94
CA ASP A 646 -36.75 -5.88 4.25
C ASP A 646 -36.10 -7.21 4.64
N PHE A 647 -35.02 -7.59 3.96
CA PHE A 647 -34.29 -8.82 4.23
C PHE A 647 -33.65 -8.82 5.62
N PHE A 648 -33.16 -7.66 6.06
CA PHE A 648 -32.58 -7.45 7.39
C PHE A 648 -33.53 -6.78 8.38
N LYS A 649 -34.86 -6.85 8.16
CA LYS A 649 -35.90 -6.35 9.09
C LYS A 649 -35.52 -6.69 10.53
N GLU A 650 -35.35 -5.63 11.34
CA GLU A 650 -34.85 -5.55 12.73
C GLU A 650 -33.50 -4.83 12.89
N ASP A 651 -32.67 -4.75 11.84
CA ASP A 651 -31.41 -4.02 11.89
C ASP A 651 -31.59 -2.53 11.54
N LYS A 652 -31.74 -1.70 12.58
CA LYS A 652 -31.88 -0.25 12.45
C LYS A 652 -30.65 0.40 11.81
N LYS A 653 -29.45 -0.19 11.95
CA LYS A 653 -28.21 0.35 11.41
C LYS A 653 -28.24 0.30 9.88
N ILE A 654 -28.65 -0.82 9.30
CA ILE A 654 -28.76 -0.99 7.83
C ILE A 654 -29.74 0.01 7.23
N ALA A 655 -30.92 0.18 7.83
CA ALA A 655 -31.91 1.16 7.36
C ALA A 655 -31.45 2.63 7.52
N GLN A 656 -30.52 2.91 8.44
CA GLN A 656 -29.91 4.23 8.57
C GLN A 656 -28.85 4.49 7.50
N MET A 657 -28.04 3.49 7.12
CA MET A 657 -27.03 3.64 6.07
C MET A 657 -27.61 4.16 4.76
N PHE A 658 -28.72 3.56 4.28
CA PHE A 658 -29.43 3.98 3.06
C PHE A 658 -30.14 5.34 3.14
N LYS A 659 -30.13 6.00 4.30
CA LYS A 659 -30.65 7.39 4.45
C LYS A 659 -29.54 8.42 4.45
N LEU A 660 -28.30 7.99 4.69
CA LEU A 660 -27.14 8.86 4.87
C LEU A 660 -26.25 8.90 3.62
N ILE A 661 -26.38 7.88 2.78
CA ILE A 661 -25.88 7.79 1.42
C ILE A 661 -26.99 8.21 0.47
#